data_AF-A0A7K1ZFM2-F1
#
_entry.id   AF-A0A7K1ZFM2-F1
#
_cell.length_a   1.000
_cell.length_b   1.000
_cell.length_c   1.000
_cell.angle_alpha   90.00
_cell.angle_beta   90.00
_cell.angle_gamma   90.00
#
_symmetry.space_group_name_H-M   'P 1'
#
loop_
_entity.id
_entity.type
_entity.pdbx_description
1 polymer ?
#
loop_
_entity_poly.entity_id
_entity_poly.type
_entity_poly.pdbx_seq_one_letter_code
_entity_poly.pdbx_strand_id
1 'polypeptide(L)'
;MPRRLRILLYIIIPLIVLSLSSTAIFEWLWMRQVGYEGVFWTLKLAKLSLGILAFLIAGVFLIVNARMLARELRWATFAGTPLQDIELNLGEPKQYGRVKKVLTGVALFFALLFALTFYLGWDESLRFLWNEPFGQTDPIFGKDIGFYMFQLPFWEMIQTSFALLVFVTLLFLLGIYSTLRLMRFEGIRRGFHGRKNVRTHLKLNAALWLLLLAFGLFLDRYEILFSSQGIVFGAGFTDVKIVLPALWIALVTVALLAVFLVVSTRRAVSRRMMGAAVGVAVLAWVLGRMVLPGLVQQFLVEPNELELETPYLEHNIAMTRLAYNLHEVTEIEYEADDTLRIGDIQTNRDAVDNIRLWDPRLLIQTYKQLQEIRTYYEFFSVDNDRYEYGGDVKQVMVSAREISTELPGQANNWVNRRLQFTHGYGVALSPVTEMNSQGEPILVVKDLPPDYGYEELTVENPAIYYGEEETGGYYIVNTGIQELHYPSGDENVYNSYEGQGGLPIRTLFHRLLYAWELSDINILLSDYIHSGSRLQIWRSVQERIERITPFLELDRDPYLVLGSGRLYWVQDAYTTSRNFPYSQPFRNFNYIRNSVKIMVDAFEGTVDYYIVDDQDPVLQVYRSIFPNLFKAREDIPPELERHFRYPQDLFEIQLERFNRYHMTNPQVFYNNEDLWTRPFEKYGGQQLIMEPYYVLARLPAEPDDAAEGARGVLEFMLISPLTPENRDNMISWMAAKSDPEEYGRLVVYKLPKQRLIYGPAQIEARIDQDPEISQQLALWDQRGSRVIRGNLMVIPIENSFLYVEPVFLLAEGVDIPQLQRVIVAFGDDIAMEPTLDESLAEIFGEGAAPAAVAPEEVAPDSEGAVEAAPVVVSADDLERVRALWSQLREAFESGDWAQYGEVMEELDRAITE
;
A
#
# COMPACT_ATOMS: atom_id res chain seq x y z
N MET A 1 -35.67 23.31 40.95
CA MET A 1 -34.57 23.58 39.99
C MET A 1 -34.71 25.00 39.49
N PRO A 2 -33.69 25.88 39.64
CA PRO A 2 -33.80 27.28 39.26
C PRO A 2 -34.00 27.45 37.74
N ARG A 3 -34.77 28.45 37.30
CA ARG A 3 -35.14 28.69 35.89
C ARG A 3 -33.93 28.78 34.96
N ARG A 4 -32.83 29.38 35.42
CA ARG A 4 -31.55 29.47 34.69
C ARG A 4 -30.92 28.10 34.44
N LEU A 5 -30.99 27.18 35.40
CA LEU A 5 -30.45 25.82 35.27
C LEU A 5 -31.28 24.96 34.31
N ARG A 6 -32.59 25.16 34.24
CA ARG A 6 -33.45 24.50 33.23
C ARG A 6 -33.13 24.98 31.81
N ILE A 7 -32.94 26.28 31.61
CA ILE A 7 -32.55 26.86 30.31
C ILE A 7 -31.16 26.33 29.90
N LEU A 8 -30.21 26.30 30.84
CA LEU A 8 -28.88 25.75 30.60
C LEU A 8 -28.96 24.28 30.16
N LEU A 9 -29.76 23.45 30.82
CA LEU A 9 -29.94 22.05 30.44
C LEU A 9 -30.65 21.86 29.09
N TYR A 10 -31.63 22.71 28.75
CA TYR A 10 -32.28 22.67 27.44
C TYR A 10 -31.35 23.02 26.27
N ILE A 11 -30.24 23.71 26.53
CA ILE A 11 -29.23 24.04 25.51
C ILE A 11 -28.11 22.99 25.52
N ILE A 12 -27.60 22.64 26.70
CA ILE A 12 -26.48 21.71 26.86
C ILE A 12 -26.85 20.30 26.39
N ILE A 13 -28.04 19.79 26.70
CA ILE A 13 -28.40 18.42 26.34
C ILE A 13 -28.43 18.22 24.82
N PRO A 14 -29.11 19.07 24.02
CA PRO A 14 -29.03 18.98 22.56
C PRO A 14 -27.61 19.13 22.01
N LEU A 15 -26.79 20.02 22.58
CA LEU A 15 -25.39 20.17 22.16
C LEU A 15 -24.56 18.92 22.44
N ILE A 16 -24.75 18.28 23.60
CA ILE A 16 -24.09 17.01 23.92
C ILE A 16 -24.59 15.91 22.97
N VAL A 17 -25.90 15.83 22.72
CA VAL A 17 -26.46 14.83 21.79
C VAL A 17 -25.92 15.05 20.38
N LEU A 18 -25.91 16.30 19.89
CA LEU A 18 -25.32 16.65 18.61
C LEU A 18 -23.83 16.25 18.58
N SER A 19 -23.06 16.64 19.58
CA SER A 19 -21.63 16.31 19.67
C SER A 19 -21.34 14.80 19.73
N LEU A 20 -22.20 13.99 20.33
CA LEU A 20 -22.02 12.54 20.43
C LEU A 20 -22.50 11.80 19.17
N SER A 21 -23.36 12.43 18.36
CA SER A 21 -23.97 11.80 17.19
C SER A 21 -23.54 12.41 15.85
N SER A 22 -22.95 13.60 15.83
CA SER A 22 -22.62 14.35 14.62
C SER A 22 -21.71 13.53 13.71
N THR A 23 -20.61 13.00 14.26
CA THR A 23 -19.65 12.18 13.51
C THR A 23 -20.30 10.95 12.89
N ALA A 24 -21.13 10.23 13.66
CA ALA A 24 -21.81 9.03 13.14
C ALA A 24 -22.87 9.37 12.08
N ILE A 25 -23.59 10.48 12.22
CA ILE A 25 -24.56 10.95 11.23
C ILE A 25 -23.83 11.44 9.97
N PHE A 26 -22.73 12.16 10.14
CA PHE A 26 -21.91 12.68 9.05
C PHE A 26 -21.30 11.55 8.21
N GLU A 27 -20.66 10.58 8.88
CA GLU A 27 -20.13 9.36 8.27
C GLU A 27 -21.23 8.55 7.57
N TRP A 28 -22.41 8.40 8.20
CA TRP A 28 -23.55 7.71 7.58
C TRP A 28 -24.06 8.42 6.32
N LEU A 29 -24.21 9.75 6.37
CA LEU A 29 -24.65 10.53 5.21
C LEU A 29 -23.67 10.38 4.05
N TRP A 30 -22.37 10.32 4.35
CA TRP A 30 -21.34 10.15 3.33
C TRP A 30 -21.34 8.75 2.75
N MET A 31 -21.34 7.71 3.60
CA MET A 31 -21.45 6.32 3.19
C MET A 31 -22.69 6.07 2.33
N ARG A 32 -23.80 6.72 2.65
CA ARG A 32 -25.02 6.69 1.82
C ARG A 32 -24.85 7.38 0.47
N GLN A 33 -24.09 8.48 0.40
CA GLN A 33 -23.84 9.18 -0.84
C GLN A 33 -22.94 8.39 -1.79
N VAL A 34 -21.91 7.69 -1.27
CA VAL A 34 -21.03 6.83 -2.07
C VAL A 34 -21.62 5.44 -2.36
N GLY A 35 -22.77 5.09 -1.78
CA GLY A 35 -23.46 3.80 -2.01
C GLY A 35 -23.12 2.68 -1.02
N TYR A 36 -22.24 2.93 -0.04
CA TYR A 36 -21.74 1.94 0.93
C TYR A 36 -22.39 2.03 2.33
N GLU A 37 -23.63 2.53 2.43
CA GLU A 37 -24.35 2.57 3.72
C GLU A 37 -24.53 1.18 4.37
N GLY A 38 -24.55 0.11 3.57
CA GLY A 38 -24.59 -1.26 4.06
C GLY A 38 -23.35 -1.63 4.86
N VAL A 39 -22.16 -1.21 4.42
CA VAL A 39 -20.90 -1.43 5.14
C VAL A 39 -20.92 -0.69 6.47
N PHE A 40 -21.34 0.58 6.47
CA PHE A 40 -21.50 1.38 7.68
C PHE A 40 -22.40 0.69 8.72
N TRP A 41 -23.61 0.28 8.33
CA TRP A 41 -24.54 -0.34 9.28
C TRP A 41 -24.04 -1.71 9.76
N THR A 42 -23.46 -2.51 8.87
CA THR A 42 -22.89 -3.82 9.24
C THR A 42 -21.80 -3.64 10.29
N LEU A 43 -20.84 -2.73 10.08
CA LEU A 43 -19.77 -2.44 11.03
C LEU A 43 -20.30 -1.86 12.34
N LYS A 44 -21.16 -0.84 12.32
CA LYS A 44 -21.67 -0.20 13.55
C LYS A 44 -22.55 -1.16 14.35
N LEU A 45 -23.41 -1.94 13.70
CA LEU A 45 -24.26 -2.93 14.38
C LEU A 45 -23.43 -4.08 14.95
N ALA A 46 -22.41 -4.57 14.23
CA ALA A 46 -21.48 -5.58 14.75
C ALA A 46 -20.77 -5.07 16.00
N LYS A 47 -20.07 -3.92 15.90
CA LYS A 47 -19.37 -3.28 17.02
C LYS A 47 -20.28 -3.08 18.24
N LEU A 48 -21.48 -2.52 18.03
CA LEU A 48 -22.42 -2.25 19.11
C LEU A 48 -23.00 -3.54 19.72
N SER A 49 -23.38 -4.52 18.90
CA SER A 49 -23.97 -5.78 19.39
C SER A 49 -22.96 -6.61 20.18
N LEU A 50 -21.71 -6.71 19.70
CA LEU A 50 -20.60 -7.36 20.40
C LEU A 50 -20.27 -6.65 21.71
N GLY A 51 -20.17 -5.32 21.69
CA GLY A 51 -19.95 -4.52 22.89
C GLY A 51 -21.07 -4.67 23.92
N ILE A 52 -22.34 -4.62 23.51
CA ILE A 52 -23.48 -4.84 24.40
C ILE A 52 -23.47 -6.25 24.99
N LEU A 53 -23.21 -7.27 24.18
CA LEU A 53 -23.15 -8.66 24.63
C LEU A 53 -22.04 -8.84 25.67
N ALA A 54 -20.83 -8.36 25.38
CA ALA A 54 -19.69 -8.39 26.30
C ALA A 54 -19.98 -7.62 27.60
N PHE A 55 -20.60 -6.43 27.51
CA PHE A 55 -21.03 -5.64 28.65
C PHE A 55 -22.01 -6.39 29.54
N LEU A 56 -23.01 -7.07 28.96
CA LEU A 56 -23.99 -7.84 29.71
C LEU A 56 -23.34 -9.03 30.42
N ILE A 57 -22.48 -9.78 29.73
CA ILE A 57 -21.81 -10.95 30.31
C ILE A 57 -20.87 -10.51 31.46
N ALA A 58 -20.00 -9.54 31.21
CA ALA A 58 -19.09 -9.02 32.24
C ALA A 58 -19.84 -8.33 33.38
N GLY A 59 -20.90 -7.58 33.06
CA GLY A 59 -21.77 -6.92 34.03
C GLY A 59 -22.43 -7.91 34.98
N VAL A 60 -22.98 -9.01 34.47
CA VAL A 60 -23.53 -10.08 35.31
C VAL A 60 -22.46 -10.65 36.23
N PHE A 61 -21.28 -11.00 35.70
CA PHE A 61 -20.16 -11.54 36.48
C PHE A 61 -19.70 -10.57 37.59
N LEU A 62 -19.44 -9.31 37.25
CA LEU A 62 -18.95 -8.30 38.19
C LEU A 62 -20.01 -7.91 39.22
N ILE A 63 -21.29 -7.83 38.85
CA ILE A 63 -22.38 -7.53 39.79
C ILE A 63 -22.55 -8.68 40.80
N VAL A 64 -22.43 -9.94 40.37
CA VAL A 64 -22.48 -11.09 41.28
C VAL A 64 -21.34 -10.99 42.29
N ASN A 65 -20.10 -10.76 41.84
CA ASN A 65 -18.94 -10.56 42.70
C ASN A 65 -19.10 -9.36 43.65
N ALA A 66 -19.57 -8.22 43.15
CA ALA A 66 -19.82 -7.01 43.92
C ALA A 66 -20.90 -7.25 45.01
N ARG A 67 -21.96 -8.00 44.70
CA ARG A 67 -23.01 -8.35 45.67
C ARG A 67 -22.50 -9.31 46.74
N MET A 68 -21.64 -10.28 46.37
CA MET A 68 -20.99 -11.18 47.33
C MET A 68 -20.03 -10.41 48.24
N LEU A 69 -19.24 -9.48 47.69
CA LEU A 69 -18.39 -8.57 48.45
C LEU A 69 -19.22 -7.71 49.42
N ALA A 70 -20.26 -7.02 48.93
CA ALA A 70 -21.10 -6.13 49.72
C ALA A 70 -21.72 -6.84 50.93
N ARG A 71 -22.12 -8.11 50.78
CA ARG A 71 -22.61 -8.92 51.90
C ARG A 71 -21.55 -8.98 53.00
N GLU A 72 -20.31 -9.31 52.63
CA GLU A 72 -19.19 -9.51 53.56
C GLU A 72 -18.64 -8.21 54.20
N LEU A 73 -18.86 -7.05 53.58
CA LEU A 73 -18.43 -5.75 54.14
C LEU A 73 -19.08 -5.42 55.49
N ARG A 74 -20.25 -5.99 55.84
CA ARG A 74 -20.90 -5.77 57.15
C ARG A 74 -20.05 -6.19 58.35
N TRP A 75 -19.06 -7.04 58.11
CA TRP A 75 -18.15 -7.58 59.12
C TRP A 75 -16.72 -7.05 58.96
N ALA A 76 -16.51 -6.06 58.08
CA ALA A 76 -15.23 -5.43 57.82
C ALA A 76 -14.80 -4.51 58.97
N THR A 77 -13.50 -4.31 59.11
CA THR A 77 -12.92 -3.26 59.99
C THR A 77 -12.18 -2.25 59.13
N PHE A 78 -12.52 -0.97 59.26
CA PHE A 78 -11.92 0.13 58.49
C PHE A 78 -10.67 0.75 59.16
N ALA A 79 -10.26 0.25 60.32
CA ALA A 79 -9.10 0.76 61.06
C ALA A 79 -7.78 0.56 60.28
N GLY A 80 -7.04 1.65 60.08
CA GLY A 80 -5.81 1.71 59.29
C GLY A 80 -6.03 1.86 57.78
N THR A 81 -7.26 2.24 57.36
CA THR A 81 -7.59 2.49 55.94
C THR A 81 -7.98 3.96 55.75
N PRO A 82 -7.94 4.51 54.52
CA PRO A 82 -8.41 5.86 54.23
C PRO A 82 -9.89 6.11 54.59
N LEU A 83 -10.66 5.05 54.87
CA LEU A 83 -12.07 5.12 55.24
C LEU A 83 -12.30 5.03 56.76
N GLN A 84 -11.23 5.03 57.57
CA GLN A 84 -11.34 4.89 59.04
C GLN A 84 -12.19 5.98 59.69
N ASP A 85 -12.10 7.21 59.17
CA ASP A 85 -12.79 8.39 59.71
C ASP A 85 -14.21 8.56 59.15
N ILE A 86 -14.63 7.67 58.24
CA ILE A 86 -15.99 7.67 57.70
C ILE A 86 -16.86 6.77 58.60
N GLU A 87 -17.87 7.35 59.25
CA GLU A 87 -18.88 6.63 60.05
C GLU A 87 -19.83 5.77 59.18
N LEU A 88 -19.28 4.73 58.55
CA LEU A 88 -20.01 3.77 57.73
C LEU A 88 -20.62 2.66 58.61
N ASN A 89 -21.89 2.81 59.00
CA ASN A 89 -22.65 1.77 59.68
C ASN A 89 -23.41 0.88 58.67
N LEU A 90 -22.76 -0.19 58.23
CA LEU A 90 -23.33 -1.17 57.29
C LEU A 90 -24.41 -2.08 57.90
N GLY A 91 -24.70 -1.94 59.20
CA GLY A 91 -25.89 -2.49 59.85
C GLY A 91 -27.16 -1.70 59.53
N GLU A 92 -27.05 -0.41 59.17
CA GLU A 92 -28.18 0.42 58.76
C GLU A 92 -28.63 0.08 57.32
N PRO A 93 -29.92 -0.26 57.08
CA PRO A 93 -30.41 -0.66 55.75
C PRO A 93 -30.15 0.38 54.65
N LYS A 94 -30.25 1.68 54.99
CA LYS A 94 -30.06 2.79 54.05
C LYS A 94 -28.59 2.91 53.60
N GLN A 95 -27.64 2.85 54.53
CA GLN A 95 -26.21 2.92 54.21
C GLN A 95 -25.73 1.68 53.46
N TYR A 96 -26.19 0.49 53.87
CA TYR A 96 -25.94 -0.75 53.14
C TYR A 96 -26.48 -0.72 51.70
N GLY A 97 -27.69 -0.17 51.51
CA GLY A 97 -28.26 0.05 50.18
C GLY A 97 -27.41 0.99 49.30
N ARG A 98 -26.85 2.05 49.88
CA ARG A 98 -25.93 2.97 49.17
C ARG A 98 -24.66 2.27 48.73
N VAL A 99 -23.98 1.53 49.61
CA VAL A 99 -22.75 0.80 49.26
C VAL A 99 -22.99 -0.23 48.15
N LYS A 100 -24.12 -0.95 48.19
CA LYS A 100 -24.49 -1.86 47.09
C LYS A 100 -24.64 -1.13 45.75
N LYS A 101 -25.27 0.04 45.74
CA LYS A 101 -25.43 0.85 44.52
C LYS A 101 -24.07 1.34 44.02
N VAL A 102 -23.19 1.82 44.90
CA VAL A 102 -21.83 2.24 44.54
C VAL A 102 -21.04 1.09 43.93
N LEU A 103 -20.99 -0.08 44.59
CA LEU A 103 -20.29 -1.25 44.07
C LEU A 103 -20.89 -1.76 42.76
N THR A 104 -22.21 -1.66 42.56
CA THR A 104 -22.86 -1.99 41.29
C THR A 104 -22.46 -0.98 40.21
N GLY A 105 -22.40 0.32 40.53
CA GLY A 105 -21.93 1.35 39.60
C GLY A 105 -20.48 1.14 39.17
N VAL A 106 -19.59 0.82 40.12
CA VAL A 106 -18.19 0.46 39.84
C VAL A 106 -18.12 -0.80 38.97
N ALA A 107 -18.91 -1.84 39.28
CA ALA A 107 -18.98 -3.05 38.48
C ALA A 107 -19.43 -2.78 37.04
N LEU A 108 -20.45 -1.94 36.84
CA LEU A 108 -20.91 -1.54 35.51
C LEU A 108 -19.87 -0.71 34.75
N PHE A 109 -19.14 0.17 35.44
CA PHE A 109 -18.05 0.93 34.83
C PHE A 109 -16.93 0.01 34.30
N PHE A 110 -16.48 -0.96 35.11
CA PHE A 110 -15.48 -1.94 34.64
C PHE A 110 -16.04 -2.91 33.59
N ALA A 111 -17.33 -3.24 33.63
CA ALA A 111 -17.98 -4.00 32.56
C ALA A 111 -17.97 -3.23 31.23
N LEU A 112 -18.13 -1.90 31.27
CA LEU A 112 -18.04 -1.04 30.09
C LEU A 112 -16.61 -1.00 29.53
N LEU A 113 -15.59 -0.92 30.38
CA LEU A 113 -14.18 -1.00 29.95
C LEU A 113 -13.87 -2.37 29.31
N PHE A 114 -14.39 -3.45 29.86
CA PHE A 114 -14.27 -4.79 29.28
C PHE A 114 -14.98 -4.90 27.91
N ALA A 115 -16.17 -4.31 27.79
CA ALA A 115 -16.94 -4.31 26.54
C ALA A 115 -16.21 -3.60 25.39
N LEU A 116 -15.33 -2.64 25.70
CA LEU A 116 -14.54 -1.93 24.72
C LEU A 116 -13.61 -2.86 23.93
N THR A 117 -13.07 -3.92 24.56
CA THR A 117 -12.22 -4.90 23.87
C THR A 117 -12.95 -5.57 22.72
N PHE A 118 -14.19 -6.03 22.92
CA PHE A 118 -15.01 -6.66 21.89
C PHE A 118 -15.62 -5.66 20.89
N TYR A 119 -15.82 -4.41 21.31
CA TYR A 119 -16.21 -3.32 20.40
C TYR A 119 -15.10 -2.99 19.41
N LEU A 120 -13.83 -3.03 19.84
CA LEU A 120 -12.67 -2.77 18.99
C LEU A 120 -12.24 -4.01 18.19
N GLY A 121 -12.32 -5.21 18.76
CA GLY A 121 -12.05 -6.50 18.10
C GLY A 121 -13.23 -7.05 17.29
N TRP A 122 -13.87 -6.17 16.51
CA TRP A 122 -15.03 -6.53 15.70
C TRP A 122 -14.66 -7.41 14.52
N ASP A 123 -13.46 -7.23 13.96
CA ASP A 123 -13.01 -7.93 12.75
C ASP A 123 -12.80 -9.42 13.04
N GLU A 124 -12.08 -9.77 14.12
CA GLU A 124 -11.89 -11.16 14.55
C GLU A 124 -13.24 -11.84 14.82
N SER A 125 -14.20 -11.09 15.36
CA SER A 125 -15.54 -11.60 15.65
C SER A 125 -16.35 -11.87 14.38
N LEU A 126 -16.28 -10.99 13.37
CA LEU A 126 -16.99 -11.19 12.11
C LEU A 126 -16.34 -12.30 11.28
N ARG A 127 -15.01 -12.34 11.19
CA ARG A 127 -14.29 -13.43 10.52
C ARG A 127 -14.61 -14.79 11.16
N PHE A 128 -14.75 -14.86 12.48
CA PHE A 128 -15.19 -16.10 13.16
C PHE A 128 -16.61 -16.52 12.76
N LEU A 129 -17.55 -15.57 12.68
CA LEU A 129 -18.96 -15.87 12.39
C LEU A 129 -19.21 -16.26 10.92
N TRP A 130 -18.46 -15.68 10.00
CA TRP A 130 -18.60 -15.84 8.55
C TRP A 130 -17.42 -16.60 7.92
N ASN A 131 -16.70 -17.40 8.72
CA ASN A 131 -15.51 -18.11 8.26
C ASN A 131 -15.81 -19.03 7.07
N GLU A 132 -14.84 -19.09 6.15
CA GLU A 132 -14.83 -20.00 5.01
C GLU A 132 -13.64 -20.98 5.15
N PRO A 133 -13.72 -22.21 4.58
CA PRO A 133 -12.58 -23.11 4.54
C PRO A 133 -11.49 -22.55 3.61
N PHE A 134 -10.23 -22.65 4.04
CA PHE A 134 -9.09 -22.30 3.17
C PHE A 134 -8.87 -23.38 2.10
N GLY A 135 -9.17 -24.65 2.39
CA GLY A 135 -8.98 -25.77 1.47
C GLY A 135 -7.61 -26.45 1.56
N GLN A 136 -6.73 -25.94 2.43
CA GLN A 136 -5.43 -26.53 2.76
C GLN A 136 -5.33 -26.71 4.28
N THR A 137 -4.58 -27.72 4.73
CA THR A 137 -4.48 -28.07 6.16
C THR A 137 -3.07 -27.87 6.70
N ASP A 138 -2.97 -27.54 7.99
CA ASP A 138 -1.70 -27.50 8.69
C ASP A 138 -1.08 -28.92 8.82
N PRO A 139 0.25 -29.04 8.73
CA PRO A 139 0.92 -30.33 8.68
C PRO A 139 1.00 -31.09 10.01
N ILE A 140 0.72 -30.44 11.15
CA ILE A 140 0.89 -31.04 12.49
C ILE A 140 -0.43 -31.53 13.08
N PHE A 141 -1.50 -30.75 12.97
CA PHE A 141 -2.82 -31.03 13.53
C PHE A 141 -3.86 -31.42 12.48
N GLY A 142 -3.58 -31.24 11.18
CA GLY A 142 -4.50 -31.55 10.09
C GLY A 142 -5.77 -30.68 10.12
N LYS A 143 -5.68 -29.48 10.68
CA LYS A 143 -6.74 -28.47 10.71
C LYS A 143 -6.63 -27.61 9.47
N ASP A 144 -7.78 -27.26 8.90
CA ASP A 144 -7.86 -26.29 7.83
C ASP A 144 -7.19 -24.97 8.25
N ILE A 145 -6.42 -24.34 7.36
CA ILE A 145 -5.72 -23.08 7.64
C ILE A 145 -6.71 -21.98 8.07
N GLY A 146 -7.95 -22.00 7.56
CA GLY A 146 -9.02 -21.09 7.96
C GLY A 146 -9.38 -21.17 9.46
N PHE A 147 -9.11 -22.29 10.14
CA PHE A 147 -9.21 -22.35 11.59
C PHE A 147 -8.25 -21.35 12.26
N TYR A 148 -7.01 -21.28 11.78
CA TYR A 148 -5.99 -20.39 12.33
C TYR A 148 -6.21 -18.94 11.92
N MET A 149 -6.60 -18.70 10.66
CA MET A 149 -6.81 -17.34 10.14
C MET A 149 -8.08 -16.69 10.69
N PHE A 150 -9.17 -17.44 10.85
CA PHE A 150 -10.50 -16.87 11.12
C PHE A 150 -11.08 -17.25 12.48
N GLN A 151 -10.72 -18.39 13.06
CA GLN A 151 -11.38 -18.88 14.29
C GLN A 151 -10.53 -18.76 15.55
N LEU A 152 -9.27 -19.17 15.49
CA LEU A 152 -8.35 -19.16 16.62
C LEU A 152 -8.20 -17.76 17.26
N PRO A 153 -8.05 -16.65 16.50
CA PRO A 153 -7.87 -15.32 17.08
C PRO A 153 -9.07 -14.88 17.93
N PHE A 154 -10.28 -15.26 17.52
CA PHE A 154 -11.49 -14.97 18.30
C PHE A 154 -11.54 -15.77 19.60
N TRP A 155 -11.15 -17.05 19.57
CA TRP A 155 -11.06 -17.88 20.78
C TRP A 155 -10.01 -17.35 21.76
N GLU A 156 -8.85 -16.91 21.26
CA GLU A 156 -7.80 -16.27 22.03
C GLU A 156 -8.27 -14.95 22.62
N MET A 157 -8.96 -14.11 21.84
CA MET A 157 -9.55 -12.87 22.33
C MET A 157 -10.56 -13.12 23.47
N ILE A 158 -11.43 -14.13 23.34
CA ILE A 158 -12.33 -14.56 24.42
C ILE A 158 -11.51 -14.99 25.64
N GLN A 159 -10.57 -15.92 25.45
CA GLN A 159 -9.80 -16.50 26.54
C GLN A 159 -9.05 -15.43 27.32
N THR A 160 -8.27 -14.60 26.63
CA THR A 160 -7.40 -13.57 27.22
C THR A 160 -8.23 -12.50 27.94
N SER A 161 -9.29 -12.01 27.30
CA SER A 161 -10.19 -11.00 27.88
C SER A 161 -10.83 -11.50 29.18
N PHE A 162 -11.45 -12.69 29.15
CA PHE A 162 -12.11 -13.24 30.33
C PHE A 162 -11.11 -13.63 31.42
N ALA A 163 -9.94 -14.20 31.06
CA ALA A 163 -8.89 -14.50 32.03
C ALA A 163 -8.42 -13.24 32.75
N LEU A 164 -8.19 -12.13 32.01
CA LEU A 164 -7.81 -10.84 32.58
C LEU A 164 -8.91 -10.27 33.48
N LEU A 165 -10.17 -10.28 33.05
CA LEU A 165 -11.31 -9.82 33.84
C LEU A 165 -11.40 -10.54 35.19
N VAL A 166 -11.33 -11.87 35.17
CA VAL A 166 -11.42 -12.70 36.38
C VAL A 166 -10.17 -12.51 37.25
N PHE A 167 -8.98 -12.40 36.65
CA PHE A 167 -7.74 -12.16 37.37
C PHE A 167 -7.74 -10.82 38.12
N VAL A 168 -8.07 -9.72 37.43
CA VAL A 168 -8.17 -8.38 38.03
C VAL A 168 -9.25 -8.36 39.12
N THR A 169 -10.39 -9.02 38.88
CA THR A 169 -11.44 -9.16 39.91
C THR A 169 -10.93 -9.93 41.13
N LEU A 170 -10.18 -11.02 40.93
CA LEU A 170 -9.58 -11.81 42.00
C LEU A 170 -8.58 -11.00 42.82
N LEU A 171 -7.68 -10.24 42.16
CA LEU A 171 -6.72 -9.36 42.82
C LEU A 171 -7.42 -8.26 43.62
N PHE A 172 -8.45 -7.64 43.05
CA PHE A 172 -9.26 -6.62 43.72
C PHE A 172 -9.96 -7.19 44.96
N LEU A 173 -10.60 -8.36 44.84
CA LEU A 173 -11.22 -9.04 45.98
C LEU A 173 -10.19 -9.41 47.05
N LEU A 174 -9.01 -9.90 46.66
CA LEU A 174 -7.94 -10.24 47.59
C LEU A 174 -7.48 -9.00 48.36
N GLY A 175 -7.21 -7.90 47.65
CA GLY A 175 -6.78 -6.62 48.22
C GLY A 175 -7.82 -6.01 49.16
N ILE A 176 -9.11 -6.04 48.80
CA ILE A 176 -10.17 -5.54 49.70
C ILE A 176 -10.31 -6.44 50.92
N TYR A 177 -10.36 -7.76 50.75
CA TYR A 177 -10.54 -8.67 51.88
C TYR A 177 -9.36 -8.66 52.85
N SER A 178 -8.13 -8.47 52.36
CA SER A 178 -6.96 -8.29 53.22
C SER A 178 -6.97 -6.95 53.95
N THR A 179 -7.20 -5.85 53.21
CA THR A 179 -7.17 -4.48 53.75
C THR A 179 -8.24 -4.27 54.83
N LEU A 180 -9.45 -4.81 54.60
CA LEU A 180 -10.57 -4.74 55.54
C LEU A 180 -10.54 -5.81 56.64
N ARG A 181 -9.43 -6.55 56.74
CA ARG A 181 -9.18 -7.61 57.75
C ARG A 181 -10.21 -8.75 57.76
N LEU A 182 -10.97 -8.91 56.67
CA LEU A 182 -11.89 -10.04 56.45
C LEU A 182 -11.14 -11.35 56.14
N MET A 183 -9.89 -11.23 55.72
CA MET A 183 -8.92 -12.29 55.55
C MET A 183 -7.56 -11.85 56.08
N ARG A 184 -6.85 -12.74 56.79
CA ARG A 184 -5.50 -12.51 57.31
C ARG A 184 -4.59 -13.68 56.96
N PHE A 185 -3.34 -13.36 56.61
CA PHE A 185 -2.29 -14.37 56.45
C PHE A 185 -1.57 -14.57 57.77
N GLU A 186 -1.71 -15.75 58.39
CA GLU A 186 -1.10 -16.07 59.70
C GLU A 186 0.17 -16.92 59.57
N GLY A 187 0.91 -16.73 58.46
CA GLY A 187 2.15 -17.45 58.15
C GLY A 187 1.94 -18.79 57.42
N ILE A 188 3.04 -19.38 56.93
CA ILE A 188 3.03 -20.57 56.04
C ILE A 188 2.32 -21.78 56.66
N ARG A 189 2.42 -21.98 57.99
CA ARG A 189 1.81 -23.12 58.69
C ARG A 189 0.30 -22.96 58.93
N ARG A 190 -0.18 -21.74 59.22
CA ARG A 190 -1.62 -21.46 59.52
C ARG A 190 -2.39 -20.90 58.32
N GLY A 191 -1.70 -20.47 57.27
CA GLY A 191 -2.25 -20.02 55.99
C GLY A 191 -3.22 -18.85 56.13
N PHE A 192 -4.10 -18.69 55.14
CA PHE A 192 -5.16 -17.69 55.19
C PHE A 192 -6.28 -18.11 56.15
N HIS A 193 -6.54 -17.26 57.15
CA HIS A 193 -7.67 -17.35 58.06
C HIS A 193 -8.70 -16.27 57.75
N GLY A 194 -9.98 -16.61 57.80
CA GLY A 194 -11.08 -15.71 57.45
C GLY A 194 -12.42 -16.42 57.37
N ARG A 195 -13.49 -15.64 57.19
CA ARG A 195 -14.87 -16.16 57.15
C ARG A 195 -15.04 -17.19 56.03
N LYS A 196 -15.90 -18.20 56.23
CA LYS A 196 -16.15 -19.28 55.26
C LYS A 196 -16.59 -18.73 53.89
N ASN A 197 -17.47 -17.74 53.89
CA ASN A 197 -17.99 -17.11 52.67
C ASN A 197 -16.90 -16.38 51.88
N VAL A 198 -16.06 -15.59 52.56
CA VAL A 198 -14.92 -14.88 51.95
C VAL A 198 -13.96 -15.87 51.28
N ARG A 199 -13.59 -16.95 51.99
CA ARG A 199 -12.73 -18.00 51.43
C ARG A 199 -13.38 -18.72 50.25
N THR A 200 -14.68 -18.99 50.32
CA THR A 200 -15.42 -19.63 49.23
C THR A 200 -15.48 -18.71 48.00
N HIS A 201 -15.73 -17.42 48.20
CA HIS A 201 -15.79 -16.42 47.13
C HIS A 201 -14.46 -16.30 46.37
N LEU A 202 -13.33 -16.20 47.09
CA LEU A 202 -12.00 -16.19 46.46
C LEU A 202 -11.67 -17.53 45.77
N LYS A 203 -12.00 -18.66 46.39
CA LYS A 203 -11.78 -19.99 45.78
C LYS A 203 -12.56 -20.18 44.48
N LEU A 204 -13.79 -19.70 44.39
CA LEU A 204 -14.60 -19.82 43.18
C LEU A 204 -14.03 -18.96 42.04
N ASN A 205 -13.62 -17.72 42.32
CA ASN A 205 -12.97 -16.87 41.32
C ASN A 205 -11.61 -17.43 40.89
N ALA A 206 -10.79 -17.91 41.83
CA ALA A 206 -9.53 -18.57 41.52
C ALA A 206 -9.74 -19.86 40.71
N ALA A 207 -10.80 -20.63 40.98
CA ALA A 207 -11.11 -21.83 40.20
C ALA A 207 -11.54 -21.47 38.78
N LEU A 208 -12.39 -20.45 38.62
CA LEU A 208 -12.79 -19.95 37.31
C LEU A 208 -11.58 -19.44 36.52
N TRP A 209 -10.68 -18.69 37.16
CA TRP A 209 -9.45 -18.23 36.54
C TRP A 209 -8.56 -19.40 36.10
N LEU A 210 -8.39 -20.43 36.94
CA LEU A 210 -7.64 -21.63 36.57
C LEU A 210 -8.30 -22.39 35.40
N LEU A 211 -9.63 -22.43 35.30
CA LEU A 211 -10.31 -23.01 34.13
C LEU A 211 -10.04 -22.20 32.86
N LEU A 212 -10.05 -20.87 32.94
CA LEU A 212 -9.71 -19.99 31.81
C LEU A 212 -8.24 -20.12 31.42
N LEU A 213 -7.33 -20.36 32.37
CA LEU A 213 -5.95 -20.71 32.08
C LEU A 213 -5.82 -22.08 31.42
N ALA A 214 -6.58 -23.09 31.87
CA ALA A 214 -6.60 -24.40 31.22
C ALA A 214 -7.16 -24.32 29.79
N PHE A 215 -8.14 -23.44 29.55
CA PHE A 215 -8.61 -23.13 28.21
C PHE A 215 -7.54 -22.41 27.37
N GLY A 216 -6.78 -21.48 27.95
CA GLY A 216 -5.61 -20.88 27.30
C GLY A 216 -4.59 -21.93 26.88
N LEU A 217 -4.17 -22.79 27.81
CA LEU A 217 -3.24 -23.89 27.51
C LEU A 217 -3.75 -24.88 26.45
N PHE A 218 -5.06 -24.98 26.25
CA PHE A 218 -5.63 -25.75 25.14
C PHE A 218 -5.42 -25.04 23.78
N LEU A 219 -5.53 -23.71 23.76
CA LEU A 219 -5.28 -22.86 22.60
C LEU A 219 -3.78 -22.72 22.31
N ASP A 220 -2.92 -22.54 23.33
CA ASP A 220 -1.45 -22.47 23.24
C ASP A 220 -0.85 -23.65 22.41
N ARG A 221 -1.52 -24.81 22.36
CA ARG A 221 -1.05 -25.93 21.53
C ARG A 221 -1.08 -25.62 20.04
N TYR A 222 -2.02 -24.81 19.58
CA TYR A 222 -2.08 -24.38 18.18
C TYR A 222 -1.08 -23.25 17.91
N GLU A 223 -0.79 -22.44 18.93
CA GLU A 223 0.19 -21.34 18.84
C GLU A 223 1.63 -21.83 18.55
N ILE A 224 1.95 -23.11 18.82
CA ILE A 224 3.29 -23.65 18.50
C ILE A 224 3.63 -23.52 17.01
N LEU A 225 2.63 -23.46 16.13
CA LEU A 225 2.81 -23.27 14.69
C LEU A 225 3.27 -21.85 14.31
N PHE A 226 3.34 -20.95 15.28
CA PHE A 226 3.80 -19.56 15.16
C PHE A 226 5.06 -19.29 15.98
N SER A 227 5.78 -20.36 16.35
CA SER A 227 7.04 -20.27 17.09
C SER A 227 8.12 -19.56 16.28
N SER A 228 8.86 -18.64 16.91
CA SER A 228 10.02 -17.96 16.35
C SER A 228 11.34 -18.43 16.97
N GLN A 229 11.31 -19.50 17.76
CA GLN A 229 12.48 -19.98 18.51
C GLN A 229 13.40 -20.92 17.71
N GLY A 230 12.91 -21.49 16.60
CA GLY A 230 13.67 -22.39 15.73
C GLY A 230 14.47 -21.67 14.64
N ILE A 231 15.10 -22.44 13.75
CA ILE A 231 15.83 -21.95 12.57
C ILE A 231 14.91 -21.17 11.61
N VAL A 232 13.65 -21.58 11.58
CA VAL A 232 12.58 -21.00 10.76
C VAL A 232 11.36 -20.74 11.62
N PHE A 233 10.47 -19.90 11.12
CA PHE A 233 9.18 -19.67 11.75
C PHE A 233 8.27 -20.91 11.64
N GLY A 234 7.67 -21.31 12.75
CA GLY A 234 6.84 -22.50 12.86
C GLY A 234 7.34 -23.47 13.92
N ALA A 235 6.56 -24.53 14.17
CA ALA A 235 6.91 -25.53 15.18
C ALA A 235 8.10 -26.38 14.71
N GLY A 236 9.16 -26.42 15.51
CA GLY A 236 10.31 -27.32 15.32
C GLY A 236 10.15 -28.66 16.05
N PHE A 237 11.21 -29.48 16.03
CA PHE A 237 11.21 -30.79 16.67
C PHE A 237 10.89 -30.72 18.17
N THR A 238 11.55 -29.79 18.87
CA THR A 238 11.37 -29.60 20.31
C THR A 238 9.94 -29.17 20.65
N ASP A 239 9.33 -28.33 19.81
CA ASP A 239 7.95 -27.86 20.01
C ASP A 239 6.95 -29.01 19.94
N VAL A 240 7.06 -29.85 18.91
CA VAL A 240 6.12 -30.95 18.69
C VAL A 240 6.34 -32.12 19.64
N LYS A 241 7.59 -32.48 19.93
CA LYS A 241 7.90 -33.67 20.75
C LYS A 241 7.95 -33.40 22.24
N ILE A 242 8.24 -32.16 22.67
CA ILE A 242 8.44 -31.83 24.10
C ILE A 242 7.39 -30.82 24.57
N VAL A 243 7.28 -29.66 23.91
CA VAL A 243 6.38 -28.57 24.36
C VAL A 243 4.92 -29.01 24.26
N LEU A 244 4.51 -29.62 23.16
CA LEU A 244 3.12 -30.04 22.95
C LEU A 244 2.63 -31.07 24.02
N PRO A 245 3.36 -32.16 24.35
CA PRO A 245 3.03 -33.00 25.49
C PRO A 245 3.04 -32.27 26.84
N ALA A 246 3.98 -31.34 27.06
CA ALA A 246 4.03 -30.54 28.27
C ALA A 246 2.78 -29.65 28.43
N LEU A 247 2.30 -29.04 27.35
CA LEU A 247 1.05 -28.27 27.34
C LEU A 247 -0.16 -29.14 27.70
N TRP A 248 -0.25 -30.37 27.20
CA TRP A 248 -1.29 -31.33 27.60
C TRP A 248 -1.26 -31.66 29.10
N ILE A 249 -0.07 -31.92 29.65
CA ILE A 249 0.09 -32.21 31.09
C ILE A 249 -0.27 -30.97 31.92
N ALA A 250 0.18 -29.78 31.51
CA ALA A 250 -0.15 -28.52 32.17
C ALA A 250 -1.67 -28.26 32.16
N LEU A 251 -2.33 -28.45 31.01
CA LEU A 251 -3.78 -28.32 30.87
C LEU A 251 -4.51 -29.22 31.87
N VAL A 252 -4.19 -30.52 31.90
CA VAL A 252 -4.87 -31.49 32.77
C VAL A 252 -4.62 -31.15 34.24
N THR A 253 -3.39 -30.81 34.61
CA THR A 253 -3.05 -30.49 36.02
C THR A 253 -3.72 -29.20 36.50
N VAL A 254 -3.76 -28.15 35.67
CA VAL A 254 -4.45 -26.89 35.99
C VAL A 254 -5.97 -27.10 36.07
N ALA A 255 -6.56 -27.87 35.15
CA ALA A 255 -7.99 -28.20 35.20
C ALA A 255 -8.35 -28.99 36.47
N LEU A 256 -7.54 -29.99 36.84
CA LEU A 256 -7.72 -30.75 38.09
C LEU A 256 -7.58 -29.85 39.33
N LEU A 257 -6.65 -28.90 39.32
CA LEU A 257 -6.49 -27.94 40.41
C LEU A 257 -7.73 -27.05 40.56
N ALA A 258 -8.33 -26.61 39.45
CA ALA A 258 -9.58 -25.85 39.46
C ALA A 258 -10.73 -26.66 40.09
N VAL A 259 -10.93 -27.92 39.64
CA VAL A 259 -11.94 -28.83 40.20
C VAL A 259 -11.71 -29.06 41.69
N PHE A 260 -10.47 -29.31 42.09
CA PHE A 260 -10.09 -29.52 43.47
C PHE A 260 -10.38 -28.29 44.35
N LEU A 261 -10.13 -27.08 43.83
CA LEU A 261 -10.42 -25.83 44.52
C LEU A 261 -11.93 -25.66 44.75
N VAL A 262 -12.77 -26.01 43.77
CA VAL A 262 -14.24 -26.03 43.91
C VAL A 262 -14.68 -27.06 44.95
N VAL A 263 -14.18 -28.30 44.91
CA VAL A 263 -14.52 -29.35 45.88
C VAL A 263 -14.14 -28.93 47.31
N SER A 264 -13.01 -28.22 47.47
CA SER A 264 -12.54 -27.71 48.75
C SER A 264 -13.42 -26.61 49.37
N THR A 265 -14.46 -26.14 48.68
CA THR A 265 -15.48 -25.23 49.23
C THR A 265 -16.52 -25.98 50.07
N ARG A 266 -16.79 -27.25 49.74
CA ARG A 266 -17.80 -28.09 50.40
C ARG A 266 -17.19 -29.13 51.34
N ARG A 267 -16.00 -29.64 51.03
CA ARG A 267 -15.29 -30.65 51.84
C ARG A 267 -14.00 -30.08 52.44
N ALA A 268 -13.67 -30.51 53.66
CA ALA A 268 -12.40 -30.17 54.28
C ALA A 268 -11.29 -30.96 53.60
N VAL A 269 -10.49 -30.28 52.78
CA VAL A 269 -9.35 -30.87 52.09
C VAL A 269 -8.05 -30.42 52.76
N SER A 270 -7.10 -31.35 52.92
CA SER A 270 -5.82 -31.06 53.57
C SER A 270 -5.04 -30.00 52.80
N ARG A 271 -4.59 -28.96 53.51
CA ARG A 271 -3.77 -27.87 52.94
C ARG A 271 -2.44 -28.36 52.37
N ARG A 272 -1.92 -29.48 52.91
CA ARG A 272 -0.70 -30.13 52.38
C ARG A 272 -0.94 -30.73 51.00
N MET A 273 -2.10 -31.36 50.79
CA MET A 273 -2.48 -31.88 49.46
C MET A 273 -2.69 -30.74 48.45
N MET A 274 -3.25 -29.62 48.89
CA MET A 274 -3.43 -28.43 48.05
C MET A 274 -2.07 -27.81 47.67
N GLY A 275 -1.15 -27.64 48.63
CA GLY A 275 0.20 -27.15 48.34
C GLY A 275 0.98 -28.12 47.45
N ALA A 276 0.83 -29.42 47.65
CA ALA A 276 1.46 -30.44 46.81
C ALA A 276 0.91 -30.43 45.37
N ALA A 277 -0.41 -30.35 45.19
CA ALA A 277 -1.03 -30.29 43.87
C ALA A 277 -0.62 -29.03 43.09
N VAL A 278 -0.61 -27.87 43.75
CA VAL A 278 -0.09 -26.62 43.15
C VAL A 278 1.39 -26.75 42.84
N GLY A 279 2.19 -27.29 43.76
CA GLY A 279 3.62 -27.50 43.57
C GLY A 279 3.93 -28.42 42.38
N VAL A 280 3.18 -29.53 42.23
CA VAL A 280 3.31 -30.45 41.09
C VAL A 280 2.90 -29.78 39.78
N ALA A 281 1.78 -29.03 39.76
CA ALA A 281 1.33 -28.32 38.56
C ALA A 281 2.34 -27.25 38.12
N VAL A 282 2.85 -26.45 39.06
CA VAL A 282 3.88 -25.43 38.80
C VAL A 282 5.18 -26.10 38.35
N LEU A 283 5.61 -27.17 39.01
CA LEU A 283 6.83 -27.88 38.65
C LEU A 283 6.70 -28.51 37.26
N ALA A 284 5.57 -29.15 36.93
CA ALA A 284 5.31 -29.71 35.61
C ALA A 284 5.32 -28.63 34.52
N TRP A 285 4.74 -27.46 34.81
CA TRP A 285 4.74 -26.32 33.89
C TRP A 285 6.15 -25.75 33.68
N VAL A 286 6.90 -25.46 34.76
CA VAL A 286 8.28 -24.94 34.66
C VAL A 286 9.20 -25.94 33.96
N LEU A 287 9.16 -27.21 34.37
CA LEU A 287 10.01 -28.23 33.76
C LEU A 287 9.64 -28.46 32.30
N GLY A 288 8.36 -28.56 31.98
CA GLY A 288 7.89 -28.88 30.64
C GLY A 288 8.03 -27.75 29.62
N ARG A 289 7.97 -26.48 30.05
CA ARG A 289 8.02 -25.31 29.14
C ARG A 289 9.35 -24.57 29.13
N MET A 290 10.14 -24.63 30.21
CA MET A 290 11.40 -23.87 30.30
C MET A 290 12.64 -24.77 30.33
N VAL A 291 12.62 -25.86 31.09
CA VAL A 291 13.83 -26.65 31.34
C VAL A 291 14.01 -27.75 30.31
N LEU A 292 13.00 -28.61 30.12
CA LEU A 292 13.07 -29.75 29.21
C LEU A 292 13.27 -29.33 27.74
N PRO A 293 12.57 -28.33 27.20
CA PRO A 293 12.81 -27.88 25.83
C PRO A 293 14.26 -27.44 25.61
N GLY A 294 14.81 -26.61 26.51
CA GLY A 294 16.20 -26.16 26.40
C GLY A 294 17.22 -27.29 26.50
N LEU A 295 16.99 -28.29 27.35
CA LEU A 295 17.85 -29.48 27.44
C LEU A 295 17.78 -30.33 26.17
N VAL A 296 16.58 -30.56 25.63
CA VAL A 296 16.41 -31.35 24.41
C VAL A 296 17.00 -30.62 23.21
N GLN A 297 16.80 -29.30 23.12
CA GLN A 297 17.38 -28.47 22.07
C GLN A 297 18.92 -28.58 22.10
N GLN A 298 19.54 -28.29 23.24
CA GLN A 298 21.00 -28.24 23.37
C GLN A 298 21.69 -29.61 23.20
N PHE A 299 21.08 -30.69 23.69
CA PHE A 299 21.75 -31.99 23.81
C PHE A 299 21.29 -33.04 22.80
N LEU A 300 20.14 -32.85 22.13
CA LEU A 300 19.61 -33.79 21.13
C LEU A 300 19.44 -33.14 19.76
N VAL A 301 18.80 -31.96 19.71
CA VAL A 301 18.47 -31.28 18.45
C VAL A 301 19.69 -30.63 17.82
N GLU A 302 20.32 -29.65 18.47
CA GLU A 302 21.47 -28.93 17.90
C GLU A 302 22.59 -29.86 17.37
N PRO A 303 22.97 -30.98 18.04
CA PRO A 303 23.97 -31.89 17.49
C PRO A 303 23.53 -32.66 16.23
N ASN A 304 22.23 -32.86 16.01
CA ASN A 304 21.65 -33.60 14.87
C ASN A 304 20.56 -32.75 14.16
N GLU A 305 20.79 -31.44 14.08
CA GLU A 305 19.73 -30.46 13.82
C GLU A 305 19.10 -30.64 12.45
N LEU A 306 19.92 -30.82 11.41
CA LEU A 306 19.45 -31.06 10.04
C LEU A 306 18.51 -32.27 9.98
N GLU A 307 18.88 -33.42 10.56
CA GLU A 307 18.06 -34.63 10.50
C GLU A 307 16.73 -34.46 11.24
N LEU A 308 16.76 -33.86 12.44
CA LEU A 308 15.56 -33.72 13.29
C LEU A 308 14.64 -32.57 12.84
N GLU A 309 15.19 -31.52 12.24
CA GLU A 309 14.43 -30.34 11.79
C GLU A 309 13.98 -30.41 10.33
N THR A 310 14.54 -31.30 9.49
CA THR A 310 14.16 -31.47 8.07
C THR A 310 12.64 -31.44 7.81
N PRO A 311 11.78 -32.25 8.46
CA PRO A 311 10.34 -32.21 8.17
C PRO A 311 9.69 -30.86 8.49
N TYR A 312 10.19 -30.15 9.52
CA TYR A 312 9.67 -28.84 9.91
C TYR A 312 10.16 -27.73 8.98
N LEU A 313 11.37 -27.87 8.43
CA LEU A 313 11.87 -27.02 7.34
C LEU A 313 11.01 -27.19 6.08
N GLU A 314 10.67 -28.43 5.69
CA GLU A 314 9.78 -28.69 4.54
C GLU A 314 8.41 -28.02 4.72
N HIS A 315 7.83 -28.11 5.93
CA HIS A 315 6.57 -27.44 6.26
C HIS A 315 6.66 -25.92 6.15
N ASN A 316 7.71 -25.31 6.71
CA ASN A 316 7.94 -23.87 6.62
C ASN A 316 8.14 -23.42 5.16
N ILE A 317 8.94 -24.14 4.37
CA ILE A 317 9.17 -23.85 2.95
C ILE A 317 7.84 -23.89 2.19
N ALA A 318 7.08 -24.98 2.31
CA ALA A 318 5.82 -25.14 1.60
C ALA A 318 4.78 -24.09 2.01
N MET A 319 4.61 -23.84 3.31
CA MET A 319 3.59 -22.92 3.83
C MET A 319 3.94 -21.46 3.57
N THR A 320 5.23 -21.08 3.61
CA THR A 320 5.66 -19.73 3.20
C THR A 320 5.43 -19.54 1.70
N ARG A 321 5.79 -20.52 0.86
CA ARG A 321 5.53 -20.42 -0.59
C ARG A 321 4.04 -20.34 -0.91
N LEU A 322 3.20 -21.07 -0.18
CA LEU A 322 1.75 -20.98 -0.30
C LEU A 322 1.24 -19.59 0.12
N ALA A 323 1.66 -19.08 1.29
CA ALA A 323 1.14 -17.85 1.86
C ALA A 323 1.45 -16.57 1.06
N TYR A 324 2.55 -16.55 0.30
CA TYR A 324 2.96 -15.43 -0.56
C TYR A 324 2.76 -15.67 -2.06
N ASN A 325 2.01 -16.72 -2.42
CA ASN A 325 1.78 -17.16 -3.81
C ASN A 325 3.04 -17.50 -4.62
N LEU A 326 4.11 -17.95 -3.95
CA LEU A 326 5.38 -18.31 -4.60
C LEU A 326 5.40 -19.75 -5.13
N HIS A 327 4.42 -20.56 -4.74
CA HIS A 327 4.28 -21.95 -5.21
C HIS A 327 3.82 -22.06 -6.67
N GLU A 328 3.23 -20.99 -7.22
CA GLU A 328 2.79 -20.88 -8.62
C GLU A 328 3.86 -20.26 -9.54
N VAL A 329 5.00 -19.85 -8.97
CA VAL A 329 6.11 -19.27 -9.75
C VAL A 329 6.64 -20.30 -10.73
N THR A 330 6.64 -19.96 -12.01
CA THR A 330 7.17 -20.80 -13.09
C THR A 330 8.66 -20.51 -13.25
N GLU A 331 9.49 -21.54 -13.20
CA GLU A 331 10.95 -21.42 -13.36
C GLU A 331 11.37 -21.89 -14.76
N ILE A 332 12.02 -21.03 -15.53
CA ILE A 332 12.45 -21.28 -16.91
C ILE A 332 13.97 -21.11 -16.99
N GLU A 333 14.67 -22.03 -17.65
CA GLU A 333 16.09 -21.86 -17.94
C GLU A 333 16.27 -20.86 -19.10
N TYR A 334 17.12 -19.86 -18.90
CA TYR A 334 17.41 -18.80 -19.86
C TYR A 334 18.90 -18.79 -20.15
N GLU A 335 19.27 -19.31 -21.33
CA GLU A 335 20.67 -19.56 -21.70
C GLU A 335 21.53 -18.29 -21.72
N ALA A 336 20.92 -17.10 -21.91
CA ALA A 336 21.60 -15.80 -21.91
C ALA A 336 22.94 -15.79 -22.65
N ASP A 337 22.91 -15.50 -23.95
CA ASP A 337 24.10 -15.37 -24.78
C ASP A 337 24.35 -13.93 -25.25
N ASP A 338 25.55 -13.69 -25.79
CA ASP A 338 25.95 -12.40 -26.36
C ASP A 338 25.87 -12.49 -27.90
N THR A 339 24.80 -13.07 -28.45
CA THR A 339 24.65 -13.27 -29.90
C THR A 339 23.68 -12.31 -30.59
N LEU A 340 23.11 -11.35 -29.84
CA LEU A 340 22.25 -10.30 -30.37
C LEU A 340 22.87 -9.62 -31.59
N ARG A 341 22.10 -9.54 -32.68
CA ARG A 341 22.48 -8.84 -33.91
C ARG A 341 21.53 -7.70 -34.18
N ILE A 342 21.95 -6.86 -35.13
CA ILE A 342 21.13 -5.76 -35.62
C ILE A 342 19.74 -6.17 -36.12
N GLY A 343 19.62 -7.35 -36.75
CA GLY A 343 18.33 -7.87 -37.20
C GLY A 343 17.38 -8.21 -36.05
N ASP A 344 17.92 -8.57 -34.88
CA ASP A 344 17.14 -8.88 -33.69
C ASP A 344 16.60 -7.58 -33.05
N ILE A 345 17.41 -6.52 -33.02
CA ILE A 345 16.97 -5.16 -32.64
C ILE A 345 15.86 -4.66 -33.57
N GLN A 346 16.04 -4.80 -34.89
CA GLN A 346 15.03 -4.39 -35.88
C GLN A 346 13.72 -5.19 -35.75
N THR A 347 13.80 -6.47 -35.39
CA THR A 347 12.63 -7.34 -35.23
C THR A 347 11.87 -7.05 -33.93
N ASN A 348 12.56 -6.53 -32.90
CA ASN A 348 12.01 -6.20 -31.59
C ASN A 348 11.87 -4.68 -31.37
N ARG A 349 11.63 -3.93 -32.46
CA ARG A 349 11.49 -2.46 -32.40
C ARG A 349 10.38 -2.00 -31.47
N ASP A 350 9.30 -2.76 -31.43
CA ASP A 350 8.19 -2.55 -30.49
C ASP A 350 8.62 -2.58 -29.01
N ALA A 351 9.62 -3.38 -28.63
CA ALA A 351 10.20 -3.36 -27.29
C ALA A 351 11.26 -2.26 -27.13
N VAL A 352 12.14 -2.09 -28.12
CA VAL A 352 13.26 -1.13 -28.09
C VAL A 352 12.77 0.31 -28.01
N ASP A 353 11.74 0.65 -28.80
CA ASP A 353 11.17 1.99 -28.86
C ASP A 353 10.36 2.35 -27.60
N ASN A 354 10.20 1.38 -26.69
CA ASN A 354 9.55 1.50 -25.40
C ASN A 354 10.51 1.37 -24.20
N ILE A 355 11.83 1.32 -24.44
CA ILE A 355 12.85 1.30 -23.38
C ILE A 355 12.87 2.66 -22.66
N ARG A 356 12.24 2.72 -21.50
CA ARG A 356 12.09 3.93 -20.68
C ARG A 356 13.38 4.69 -20.36
N LEU A 357 13.60 5.81 -21.03
CA LEU A 357 14.72 6.71 -20.76
C LEU A 357 14.42 7.72 -19.65
N TRP A 358 13.14 8.07 -19.44
CA TRP A 358 12.76 8.99 -18.36
C TRP A 358 12.68 8.30 -16.99
N ASP A 359 13.08 9.00 -15.93
CA ASP A 359 12.95 8.55 -14.54
C ASP A 359 11.81 9.33 -13.84
N PRO A 360 10.79 8.67 -13.26
CA PRO A 360 9.69 9.36 -12.57
C PRO A 360 10.17 10.35 -11.50
N ARG A 361 11.27 10.03 -10.81
CA ARG A 361 11.87 10.84 -9.73
C ARG A 361 12.42 12.18 -10.25
N LEU A 362 12.75 12.26 -11.53
CA LEU A 362 13.28 13.46 -12.18
C LEU A 362 12.20 14.16 -13.03
N LEU A 363 11.40 13.39 -13.76
CA LEU A 363 10.41 13.92 -14.70
C LEU A 363 9.36 14.79 -14.00
N ILE A 364 9.02 14.48 -12.74
CA ILE A 364 8.10 15.28 -11.94
C ILE A 364 8.52 16.76 -11.85
N GLN A 365 9.83 17.04 -11.78
CA GLN A 365 10.33 18.42 -11.72
C GLN A 365 10.12 19.15 -13.04
N THR A 366 10.33 18.46 -14.16
CA THR A 366 10.05 18.97 -15.50
C THR A 366 8.56 19.28 -15.66
N TYR A 367 7.67 18.40 -15.20
CA TYR A 367 6.23 18.65 -15.25
C TYR A 367 5.82 19.85 -14.39
N LYS A 368 6.35 19.97 -13.16
CA LYS A 368 6.11 21.16 -12.32
C LYS A 368 6.56 22.45 -13.03
N GLN A 369 7.76 22.45 -13.60
CA GLN A 369 8.31 23.66 -14.20
C GLN A 369 7.66 24.04 -15.55
N LEU A 370 7.29 23.06 -16.38
CA LEU A 370 6.75 23.30 -17.72
C LEU A 370 5.21 23.38 -17.74
N GLN A 371 4.53 22.58 -16.90
CA GLN A 371 3.12 22.26 -17.07
C GLN A 371 2.22 22.63 -15.88
N GLU A 372 2.77 23.10 -14.75
CA GLU A 372 1.97 23.56 -13.61
C GLU A 372 1.22 24.85 -13.97
N ILE A 373 1.88 25.75 -14.72
CA ILE A 373 1.37 27.01 -15.33
C ILE A 373 0.89 28.05 -14.30
N ARG A 374 0.36 27.64 -13.15
CA ARG A 374 -0.20 28.46 -12.08
C ARG A 374 0.02 27.81 -10.71
N THR A 375 0.27 28.64 -9.71
CA THR A 375 0.57 28.25 -8.32
C THR A 375 -0.56 27.61 -7.52
N TYR A 376 -1.73 27.40 -8.14
CA TYR A 376 -2.86 26.70 -7.51
C TYR A 376 -3.04 25.29 -8.06
N TYR A 377 -2.24 24.88 -9.05
CA TYR A 377 -2.11 23.50 -9.46
C TYR A 377 -0.80 22.92 -8.95
N GLU A 378 -0.72 21.60 -8.86
CA GLU A 378 0.49 20.88 -8.50
C GLU A 378 0.45 19.46 -9.09
N PHE A 379 1.62 18.93 -9.45
CA PHE A 379 1.81 17.51 -9.77
C PHE A 379 2.45 16.82 -8.56
N PHE A 380 1.91 15.69 -8.12
CA PHE A 380 2.42 15.00 -6.93
C PHE A 380 3.31 13.80 -7.27
N SER A 381 2.90 13.00 -8.26
CA SER A 381 3.52 11.74 -8.66
C SER A 381 3.59 11.63 -10.19
N VAL A 382 4.37 10.67 -10.70
CA VAL A 382 4.41 10.29 -12.12
C VAL A 382 4.30 8.78 -12.21
N ASP A 383 3.32 8.31 -12.96
CA ASP A 383 3.04 6.89 -13.16
C ASP A 383 3.49 6.39 -14.51
N ASN A 384 3.88 5.11 -14.57
CA ASN A 384 4.12 4.41 -15.82
C ASN A 384 2.86 3.65 -16.25
N ASP A 385 2.52 3.74 -17.53
CA ASP A 385 1.42 3.00 -18.13
C ASP A 385 1.67 2.77 -19.64
N ARG A 386 0.75 2.10 -20.33
CA ARG A 386 0.79 1.83 -21.76
C ARG A 386 -0.52 2.24 -22.44
N TYR A 387 -0.40 2.91 -23.58
CA TYR A 387 -1.55 3.32 -24.40
C TYR A 387 -1.33 2.90 -25.84
N GLU A 388 -2.42 2.59 -26.52
CA GLU A 388 -2.45 2.38 -27.96
C GLU A 388 -2.83 3.72 -28.61
N TYR A 389 -1.88 4.36 -29.28
CA TYR A 389 -2.11 5.62 -30.01
C TYR A 389 -1.13 5.74 -31.17
N GLY A 390 -1.55 6.39 -32.26
CA GLY A 390 -0.72 6.47 -33.47
C GLY A 390 -0.45 5.12 -34.15
N GLY A 391 -1.26 4.09 -33.84
CA GLY A 391 -1.19 2.75 -34.44
C GLY A 391 -0.32 1.74 -33.70
N ASP A 392 0.41 2.15 -32.65
CA ASP A 392 1.31 1.29 -31.88
C ASP A 392 1.02 1.36 -30.37
N VAL A 393 1.39 0.30 -29.64
CA VAL A 393 1.37 0.31 -28.17
C VAL A 393 2.64 1.00 -27.68
N LYS A 394 2.46 2.13 -26.98
CA LYS A 394 3.57 2.91 -26.42
C LYS A 394 3.45 3.00 -24.90
N GLN A 395 4.57 2.78 -24.22
CA GLN A 395 4.74 3.06 -22.81
C GLN A 395 4.88 4.57 -22.62
N VAL A 396 4.17 5.09 -21.63
CA VAL A 396 4.09 6.51 -21.34
C VAL A 396 4.28 6.76 -19.84
N MET A 397 4.61 8.00 -19.52
CA MET A 397 4.52 8.54 -18.18
C MET A 397 3.38 9.53 -18.12
N VAL A 398 2.55 9.43 -17.08
CA VAL A 398 1.37 10.27 -16.86
C VAL A 398 1.40 10.88 -15.47
N SER A 399 0.94 12.11 -15.35
CA SER A 399 0.81 12.79 -14.06
C SER A 399 -0.45 13.66 -14.03
N ALA A 400 -1.18 13.59 -12.91
CA ALA A 400 -2.40 14.34 -12.67
C ALA A 400 -2.08 15.80 -12.28
N ARG A 401 -2.69 16.78 -12.97
CA ARG A 401 -2.60 18.19 -12.55
C ARG A 401 -3.65 18.44 -11.47
N GLU A 402 -3.28 18.25 -10.22
CA GLU A 402 -4.15 18.38 -9.05
C GLU A 402 -4.16 19.79 -8.47
N ILE A 403 -5.02 20.06 -7.49
CA ILE A 403 -5.06 21.35 -6.80
C ILE A 403 -3.93 21.43 -5.76
N SER A 404 -3.21 22.55 -5.70
CA SER A 404 -2.12 22.70 -4.71
C SER A 404 -2.66 22.78 -3.27
N THR A 405 -1.88 22.25 -2.33
CA THR A 405 -2.17 22.29 -0.90
C THR A 405 -1.96 23.70 -0.29
N GLU A 406 -1.14 24.52 -0.95
CA GLU A 406 -0.77 25.86 -0.53
C GLU A 406 -1.25 26.92 -1.53
N LEU A 407 -1.78 28.03 -1.02
CA LEU A 407 -2.16 29.17 -1.86
C LEU A 407 -1.30 30.38 -1.46
N PRO A 408 -0.82 31.19 -2.42
CA PRO A 408 0.12 32.26 -2.12
C PRO A 408 -0.54 33.47 -1.43
N GLY A 409 0.09 33.97 -0.36
CA GLY A 409 -0.18 35.27 0.25
C GLY A 409 -1.65 35.53 0.61
N GLN A 410 -2.20 36.63 0.08
CA GLN A 410 -3.59 37.05 0.34
C GLN A 410 -4.64 36.18 -0.38
N ALA A 411 -4.23 35.35 -1.35
CA ALA A 411 -5.14 34.44 -2.04
C ALA A 411 -5.55 33.26 -1.15
N ASN A 412 -4.84 32.99 -0.05
CA ASN A 412 -5.18 31.94 0.90
C ASN A 412 -6.26 32.40 1.91
N ASN A 413 -7.45 32.68 1.41
CA ASN A 413 -8.62 33.01 2.23
C ASN A 413 -9.70 31.93 2.10
N TRP A 414 -10.72 31.96 2.98
CA TRP A 414 -11.75 30.93 3.04
C TRP A 414 -12.52 30.77 1.72
N VAL A 415 -12.85 31.87 1.04
CA VAL A 415 -13.58 31.83 -0.24
C VAL A 415 -12.74 31.12 -1.30
N ASN A 416 -11.49 31.54 -1.46
CA ASN A 416 -10.60 30.97 -2.46
C ASN A 416 -10.33 29.49 -2.19
N ARG A 417 -9.97 29.15 -0.94
CA ARG A 417 -9.61 27.78 -0.54
C ARG A 417 -10.81 26.81 -0.54
N ARG A 418 -12.02 27.29 -0.25
CA ARG A 418 -13.19 26.40 -0.09
C ARG A 418 -14.16 26.41 -1.26
N LEU A 419 -14.26 27.52 -2.00
CA LEU A 419 -15.32 27.75 -2.98
C LEU A 419 -14.81 27.98 -4.42
N GLN A 420 -13.63 28.57 -4.60
CA GLN A 420 -13.14 28.96 -5.92
C GLN A 420 -12.10 27.99 -6.49
N PHE A 421 -11.04 27.68 -5.75
CA PHE A 421 -9.99 26.72 -6.15
C PHE A 421 -10.35 25.34 -5.61
N THR A 422 -11.24 24.65 -6.32
CA THR A 422 -11.86 23.41 -5.84
C THR A 422 -11.35 22.16 -6.54
N HIS A 423 -10.71 22.23 -7.70
CA HIS A 423 -10.31 21.05 -8.46
C HIS A 423 -9.03 21.28 -9.26
N GLY A 424 -8.34 20.18 -9.55
CA GLY A 424 -7.29 20.09 -10.56
C GLY A 424 -7.88 20.03 -11.97
N TYR A 425 -7.03 20.14 -12.99
CA TYR A 425 -7.50 20.12 -14.38
C TYR A 425 -6.47 19.56 -15.37
N GLY A 426 -6.77 18.41 -15.94
CA GLY A 426 -5.95 17.76 -16.97
C GLY A 426 -4.79 16.93 -16.43
N VAL A 427 -4.01 16.43 -17.37
CA VAL A 427 -2.83 15.61 -17.13
C VAL A 427 -1.66 16.12 -17.98
N ALA A 428 -0.44 15.81 -17.55
CA ALA A 428 0.72 15.86 -18.43
C ALA A 428 1.10 14.42 -18.80
N LEU A 429 1.36 14.18 -20.08
CA LEU A 429 1.68 12.84 -20.58
C LEU A 429 2.83 12.91 -21.58
N SER A 430 3.87 12.10 -21.37
CA SER A 430 5.01 11.97 -22.28
C SER A 430 5.33 10.51 -22.60
N PRO A 431 5.72 10.17 -23.85
CA PRO A 431 6.34 8.88 -24.16
C PRO A 431 7.61 8.67 -23.33
N VAL A 432 7.95 7.42 -23.04
CA VAL A 432 9.10 7.13 -22.18
C VAL A 432 10.47 7.26 -22.85
N THR A 433 10.51 7.34 -24.19
CA THR A 433 11.74 7.32 -25.00
C THR A 433 12.03 8.63 -25.73
N GLU A 434 11.00 9.44 -25.97
CA GLU A 434 11.10 10.59 -26.87
C GLU A 434 11.58 11.85 -26.12
N MET A 435 12.46 12.62 -26.78
CA MET A 435 12.96 13.91 -26.30
C MET A 435 13.09 14.93 -27.43
N ASN A 436 13.01 16.21 -27.10
CA ASN A 436 13.23 17.30 -28.04
C ASN A 436 14.74 17.58 -28.23
N SER A 437 15.08 18.50 -29.13
CA SER A 437 16.48 18.89 -29.41
C SER A 437 17.21 19.55 -28.24
N GLN A 438 16.51 19.91 -27.17
CA GLN A 438 17.05 20.50 -25.94
C GLN A 438 17.23 19.44 -24.83
N GLY A 439 16.88 18.18 -25.08
CA GLY A 439 16.93 17.11 -24.10
C GLY A 439 15.78 17.12 -23.10
N GLU A 440 14.65 17.76 -23.43
CA GLU A 440 13.44 17.77 -22.61
C GLU A 440 12.43 16.72 -23.12
N PRO A 441 11.53 16.19 -22.27
CA PRO A 441 10.53 15.23 -22.69
C PRO A 441 9.57 15.83 -23.71
N ILE A 442 9.20 15.05 -24.73
CA ILE A 442 8.09 15.42 -25.62
C ILE A 442 6.78 15.14 -24.90
N LEU A 443 5.92 16.17 -24.79
CA LEU A 443 4.59 16.05 -24.21
C LEU A 443 3.56 15.82 -25.31
N VAL A 444 2.80 14.72 -25.21
CA VAL A 444 1.69 14.39 -26.11
C VAL A 444 0.33 14.80 -25.52
N VAL A 445 0.25 15.02 -24.20
CA VAL A 445 -0.84 15.75 -23.56
C VAL A 445 -0.24 16.86 -22.70
N LYS A 446 -0.66 18.11 -22.94
CA LYS A 446 -0.05 19.30 -22.33
C LYS A 446 -1.00 20.48 -22.22
N ASP A 447 -0.56 21.51 -21.54
CA ASP A 447 -1.13 22.85 -21.44
C ASP A 447 -2.54 22.91 -20.80
N LEU A 448 -3.16 24.09 -20.86
CA LEU A 448 -4.45 24.44 -20.28
C LEU A 448 -5.26 25.30 -21.27
N PRO A 449 -6.45 24.86 -21.72
CA PRO A 449 -7.01 23.52 -21.52
C PRO A 449 -6.11 22.44 -22.13
N PRO A 450 -6.22 21.17 -21.70
CA PRO A 450 -5.38 20.09 -22.23
C PRO A 450 -5.47 19.99 -23.74
N ASP A 451 -4.32 20.10 -24.40
CA ASP A 451 -4.09 19.82 -25.80
C ASP A 451 -3.72 18.34 -25.94
N TYR A 452 -4.52 17.59 -26.69
CA TYR A 452 -4.33 16.17 -26.93
C TYR A 452 -3.73 15.98 -28.32
N GLY A 453 -2.50 15.46 -28.38
CA GLY A 453 -1.83 15.19 -29.66
C GLY A 453 -2.47 14.06 -30.47
N TYR A 454 -3.30 13.22 -29.84
CA TYR A 454 -3.95 12.06 -30.44
C TYR A 454 -5.40 11.94 -29.94
N GLU A 455 -6.32 11.55 -30.84
CA GLU A 455 -7.74 11.41 -30.51
C GLU A 455 -7.97 10.32 -29.45
N GLU A 456 -7.19 9.24 -29.51
CA GLU A 456 -7.22 8.10 -28.59
C GLU A 456 -6.90 8.46 -27.14
N LEU A 457 -6.20 9.58 -26.91
CA LEU A 457 -5.85 10.09 -25.58
C LEU A 457 -6.84 11.15 -25.06
N THR A 458 -7.89 11.47 -25.82
CA THR A 458 -8.80 12.57 -25.51
C THR A 458 -9.68 12.24 -24.30
N VAL A 459 -9.67 13.16 -23.33
CA VAL A 459 -10.58 13.12 -22.17
C VAL A 459 -11.62 14.23 -22.30
N GLU A 460 -12.89 13.85 -22.36
CA GLU A 460 -14.02 14.78 -22.49
C GLU A 460 -14.15 15.71 -21.27
N ASN A 461 -13.95 15.16 -20.07
CA ASN A 461 -13.98 15.90 -18.82
C ASN A 461 -12.71 15.67 -17.99
N PRO A 462 -11.69 16.55 -18.13
CA PRO A 462 -10.41 16.39 -17.44
C PRO A 462 -10.38 17.02 -16.03
N ALA A 463 -11.54 17.38 -15.45
CA ALA A 463 -11.59 18.00 -14.12
C ALA A 463 -11.37 16.98 -12.99
N ILE A 464 -10.43 17.28 -12.09
CA ILE A 464 -10.00 16.38 -11.01
C ILE A 464 -10.46 16.93 -9.65
N TYR A 465 -11.61 16.44 -9.19
CA TYR A 465 -12.14 16.72 -7.86
C TYR A 465 -11.68 15.70 -6.81
N TYR A 466 -11.21 14.53 -7.21
CA TYR A 466 -10.72 13.48 -6.33
C TYR A 466 -9.36 13.05 -6.86
N GLY A 467 -8.36 13.11 -6.00
CA GLY A 467 -6.95 13.05 -6.39
C GLY A 467 -6.14 12.21 -5.40
N GLU A 468 -4.84 12.08 -5.64
CA GLU A 468 -3.97 11.26 -4.80
C GLU A 468 -3.80 11.88 -3.41
N GLU A 469 -3.51 13.18 -3.36
CA GLU A 469 -3.09 13.87 -2.15
C GLU A 469 -4.22 14.59 -1.39
N GLU A 470 -4.08 14.70 -0.07
CA GLU A 470 -5.07 15.41 0.76
C GLU A 470 -4.91 16.93 0.65
N THR A 471 -5.65 17.51 -0.29
CA THR A 471 -5.66 18.96 -0.44
C THR A 471 -6.65 19.55 0.56
N GLY A 472 -6.17 20.26 1.59
CA GLY A 472 -6.97 21.25 2.33
C GLY A 472 -8.18 20.76 3.16
N GLY A 473 -8.55 19.47 3.21
CA GLY A 473 -9.57 18.87 4.08
C GLY A 473 -11.01 18.83 3.54
N TYR A 474 -11.60 19.97 3.14
CA TYR A 474 -12.96 20.00 2.56
C TYR A 474 -13.19 21.15 1.57
N TYR A 475 -14.13 20.97 0.64
CA TYR A 475 -14.50 21.98 -0.36
C TYR A 475 -16.01 22.03 -0.52
N ILE A 476 -16.52 23.17 -0.98
CA ILE A 476 -17.94 23.32 -1.28
C ILE A 476 -18.06 23.76 -2.73
N VAL A 477 -18.73 22.91 -3.50
CA VAL A 477 -18.89 23.06 -4.95
C VAL A 477 -20.34 23.41 -5.29
N ASN A 478 -20.56 23.91 -6.51
CA ASN A 478 -21.86 24.42 -6.96
C ASN A 478 -22.42 25.47 -5.99
N THR A 479 -21.71 26.58 -5.87
CA THR A 479 -22.05 27.69 -4.95
C THR A 479 -22.41 28.96 -5.71
N GLY A 480 -22.79 30.02 -4.99
CA GLY A 480 -22.99 31.35 -5.57
C GLY A 480 -21.71 31.99 -6.12
N ILE A 481 -20.54 31.39 -5.90
CA ILE A 481 -19.26 31.74 -6.54
C ILE A 481 -18.91 30.61 -7.49
N GLN A 482 -18.56 30.97 -8.72
CA GLN A 482 -18.10 30.00 -9.71
C GLN A 482 -16.67 29.53 -9.40
N GLU A 483 -16.45 28.26 -9.67
CA GLU A 483 -15.18 27.55 -9.48
C GLU A 483 -14.25 27.90 -10.64
N LEU A 484 -12.97 28.14 -10.34
CA LEU A 484 -11.99 28.39 -11.39
C LEU A 484 -11.73 27.07 -12.12
N HIS A 485 -11.93 27.06 -13.44
CA HIS A 485 -11.77 25.88 -14.28
C HIS A 485 -10.34 25.80 -14.82
N TYR A 486 -9.91 26.84 -15.55
CA TYR A 486 -8.55 27.01 -16.04
C TYR A 486 -8.32 28.48 -16.46
N PRO A 487 -7.07 28.96 -16.47
CA PRO A 487 -6.74 30.28 -16.99
C PRO A 487 -6.76 30.28 -18.53
N SER A 488 -7.21 31.37 -19.15
CA SER A 488 -7.21 31.55 -20.61
C SER A 488 -6.67 32.94 -20.95
N GLY A 489 -5.36 33.04 -21.20
CA GLY A 489 -4.67 34.32 -21.39
C GLY A 489 -4.72 35.18 -20.13
N ASP A 490 -5.23 36.41 -20.26
CA ASP A 490 -5.47 37.35 -19.16
C ASP A 490 -6.84 37.13 -18.46
N GLU A 491 -7.68 36.25 -19.01
CA GLU A 491 -8.99 35.90 -18.47
C GLU A 491 -8.97 34.53 -17.79
N ASN A 492 -10.04 34.22 -17.06
CA ASN A 492 -10.24 32.95 -16.39
C ASN A 492 -11.53 32.32 -16.87
N VAL A 493 -11.49 31.03 -17.19
CA VAL A 493 -12.69 30.23 -17.46
C VAL A 493 -13.20 29.69 -16.14
N TYR A 494 -14.49 29.88 -15.89
CA TYR A 494 -15.15 29.46 -14.67
C TYR A 494 -16.21 28.41 -14.96
N ASN A 495 -16.43 27.53 -14.00
CA ASN A 495 -17.43 26.47 -14.05
C ASN A 495 -18.22 26.39 -12.74
N SER A 496 -19.28 25.61 -12.73
CA SER A 496 -19.97 25.19 -11.51
C SER A 496 -20.14 23.68 -11.57
N TYR A 497 -19.77 22.98 -10.51
CA TYR A 497 -19.81 21.52 -10.50
C TYR A 497 -21.20 20.95 -10.84
N GLU A 498 -21.25 20.15 -11.90
CA GLU A 498 -22.48 19.52 -12.40
C GLU A 498 -22.64 18.06 -11.94
N GLY A 499 -21.60 17.48 -11.32
CA GLY A 499 -21.58 16.07 -10.90
C GLY A 499 -22.39 15.76 -9.63
N GLN A 500 -22.36 14.49 -9.23
CA GLN A 500 -23.08 13.98 -8.05
C GLN A 500 -22.19 13.68 -6.84
N GLY A 501 -20.90 14.01 -6.92
CA GLY A 501 -19.92 13.88 -5.83
C GLY A 501 -20.19 14.81 -4.64
N GLY A 502 -19.85 14.33 -3.44
CA GLY A 502 -19.95 15.09 -2.19
C GLY A 502 -21.32 15.07 -1.51
N LEU A 503 -21.37 15.56 -0.27
CA LEU A 503 -22.57 15.60 0.57
C LEU A 503 -23.48 16.79 0.21
N PRO A 504 -24.77 16.58 -0.07
CA PRO A 504 -25.67 17.68 -0.44
C PRO A 504 -25.99 18.60 0.75
N ILE A 505 -25.94 19.93 0.56
CA ILE A 505 -26.23 20.95 1.57
C ILE A 505 -27.65 21.51 1.39
N ARG A 506 -28.67 20.63 1.50
CA ARG A 506 -30.07 21.00 1.21
C ARG A 506 -30.80 21.81 2.28
N THR A 507 -30.40 21.66 3.55
CA THR A 507 -31.20 22.13 4.70
C THR A 507 -30.34 22.85 5.73
N LEU A 508 -30.97 23.65 6.59
CA LEU A 508 -30.29 24.27 7.72
C LEU A 508 -29.67 23.22 8.66
N PHE A 509 -30.29 22.04 8.77
CA PHE A 509 -29.72 20.93 9.54
C PHE A 509 -28.39 20.46 8.95
N HIS A 510 -28.28 20.28 7.63
CA HIS A 510 -27.02 19.94 6.97
C HIS A 510 -25.96 21.02 7.25
N ARG A 511 -26.32 22.30 7.09
CA ARG A 511 -25.39 23.42 7.37
C ARG A 511 -24.91 23.41 8.82
N LEU A 512 -25.80 23.20 9.78
CA LEU A 512 -25.44 23.13 11.21
C LEU A 512 -24.56 21.91 11.52
N LEU A 513 -24.92 20.73 10.99
CA LEU A 513 -24.18 19.49 11.19
C LEU A 513 -22.76 19.59 10.62
N TYR A 514 -22.63 20.05 9.37
CA TYR A 514 -21.34 20.16 8.69
C TYR A 514 -20.47 21.25 9.31
N ALA A 515 -21.05 22.41 9.68
CA ALA A 515 -20.34 23.45 10.42
C ALA A 515 -19.82 22.96 11.78
N TRP A 516 -20.60 22.13 12.47
CA TRP A 516 -20.21 21.55 13.76
C TRP A 516 -19.09 20.51 13.59
N GLU A 517 -19.25 19.57 12.66
CA GLU A 517 -18.30 18.48 12.45
C GLU A 517 -16.94 18.99 11.94
N LEU A 518 -16.96 19.89 10.98
CA LEU A 518 -15.75 20.48 10.39
C LEU A 518 -15.19 21.65 11.20
N SER A 519 -15.85 22.01 12.31
CA SER A 519 -15.50 23.17 13.15
C SER A 519 -15.38 24.49 12.36
N ASP A 520 -16.17 24.65 11.29
CA ASP A 520 -16.17 25.85 10.43
C ASP A 520 -17.56 26.52 10.39
N ILE A 521 -17.68 27.64 11.10
CA ILE A 521 -18.94 28.40 11.21
C ILE A 521 -19.34 29.08 9.89
N ASN A 522 -18.42 29.28 8.95
CA ASN A 522 -18.71 29.92 7.66
C ASN A 522 -19.68 29.06 6.83
N ILE A 523 -19.67 27.73 7.01
CA ILE A 523 -20.63 26.83 6.36
C ILE A 523 -22.08 27.20 6.75
N LEU A 524 -22.29 27.64 8.00
CA LEU A 524 -23.58 28.06 8.51
C LEU A 524 -23.95 29.50 8.11
N LEU A 525 -22.97 30.39 8.03
CA LEU A 525 -23.19 31.84 7.89
C LEU A 525 -23.05 32.39 6.47
N SER A 526 -22.35 31.70 5.57
CA SER A 526 -22.07 32.21 4.21
C SER A 526 -23.32 32.21 3.33
N ASP A 527 -23.60 33.33 2.66
CA ASP A 527 -24.71 33.44 1.71
C ASP A 527 -24.41 32.80 0.34
N TYR A 528 -23.15 32.42 0.08
CA TYR A 528 -22.78 31.71 -1.15
C TYR A 528 -23.29 30.26 -1.18
N ILE A 529 -23.58 29.69 -0.01
CA ILE A 529 -24.02 28.30 0.11
C ILE A 529 -25.55 28.24 -0.01
N HIS A 530 -26.05 27.55 -1.03
CA HIS A 530 -27.47 27.33 -1.29
C HIS A 530 -27.83 25.84 -1.31
N SER A 531 -29.11 25.51 -1.55
CA SER A 531 -29.63 24.14 -1.50
C SER A 531 -29.08 23.18 -2.56
N GLY A 532 -28.41 23.73 -3.59
CA GLY A 532 -27.74 22.98 -4.65
C GLY A 532 -26.27 22.67 -4.35
N SER A 533 -25.68 23.38 -3.37
CA SER A 533 -24.27 23.23 -3.02
C SER A 533 -23.99 21.86 -2.41
N ARG A 534 -22.77 21.38 -2.65
CA ARG A 534 -22.31 20.05 -2.21
C ARG A 534 -20.97 20.20 -1.47
N LEU A 535 -20.84 19.48 -0.37
CA LEU A 535 -19.65 19.43 0.47
C LEU A 535 -18.80 18.22 0.06
N GLN A 536 -17.63 18.44 -0.52
CA GLN A 536 -16.66 17.40 -0.84
C GLN A 536 -15.67 17.24 0.31
N ILE A 537 -15.49 16.01 0.76
CA ILE A 537 -14.62 15.58 1.86
C ILE A 537 -13.95 14.27 1.47
N TRP A 538 -12.84 13.93 2.14
CA TRP A 538 -12.09 12.68 1.91
C TRP A 538 -11.84 12.51 0.42
N ARG A 539 -11.12 13.51 -0.13
CA ARG A 539 -10.89 13.65 -1.56
C ARG A 539 -9.67 12.87 -2.02
N SER A 540 -8.72 12.62 -1.12
CA SER A 540 -7.65 11.65 -1.33
C SER A 540 -8.26 10.28 -1.61
N VAL A 541 -7.79 9.65 -2.68
CA VAL A 541 -8.20 8.30 -3.13
C VAL A 541 -8.03 7.30 -1.99
N GLN A 542 -6.86 7.27 -1.35
CA GLN A 542 -6.58 6.33 -0.27
C GLN A 542 -7.45 6.57 0.97
N GLU A 543 -7.53 7.82 1.46
CA GLU A 543 -8.33 8.12 2.67
C GLU A 543 -9.80 7.73 2.48
N ARG A 544 -10.34 7.99 1.29
CA ARG A 544 -11.69 7.60 0.90
C ARG A 544 -11.88 6.09 0.94
N ILE A 545 -10.97 5.34 0.36
CA ILE A 545 -11.03 3.88 0.30
C ILE A 545 -10.91 3.29 1.71
N GLU A 546 -9.92 3.71 2.50
CA GLU A 546 -9.70 3.22 3.88
C GLU A 546 -10.92 3.44 4.78
N ARG A 547 -11.64 4.55 4.58
CA ARG A 547 -12.88 4.83 5.33
C ARG A 547 -14.01 3.88 4.95
N ILE A 548 -14.14 3.49 3.68
CA ILE A 548 -15.17 2.55 3.20
C ILE A 548 -14.80 1.12 3.61
N THR A 549 -13.56 0.71 3.34
CA THR A 549 -13.05 -0.65 3.56
C THR A 549 -11.83 -0.66 4.50
N PRO A 550 -12.01 -0.41 5.81
CA PRO A 550 -10.89 -0.32 6.78
C PRO A 550 -10.23 -1.67 7.11
N PHE A 551 -10.55 -2.70 6.35
CA PHE A 551 -10.13 -4.09 6.55
C PHE A 551 -9.32 -4.64 5.35
N LEU A 552 -9.16 -3.84 4.30
CA LEU A 552 -8.22 -4.08 3.21
C LEU A 552 -6.97 -3.21 3.46
N GLU A 553 -5.78 -3.74 3.20
CA GLU A 553 -4.55 -2.96 3.19
C GLU A 553 -4.33 -2.41 1.77
N LEU A 554 -3.97 -1.14 1.62
CA LEU A 554 -3.79 -0.53 0.29
C LEU A 554 -2.33 -0.59 -0.14
N ASP A 555 -2.10 -0.72 -1.45
CA ASP A 555 -0.81 -0.40 -2.05
C ASP A 555 -0.48 1.09 -1.85
N ARG A 556 0.82 1.41 -1.73
CA ARG A 556 1.26 2.77 -1.41
C ARG A 556 0.94 3.80 -2.47
N ASP A 557 0.78 3.40 -3.74
CA ASP A 557 0.75 4.31 -4.89
C ASP A 557 -0.45 4.03 -5.83
N PRO A 558 -1.54 4.81 -5.74
CA PRO A 558 -2.62 4.75 -6.72
C PRO A 558 -2.19 5.42 -8.02
N TYR A 559 -2.65 4.92 -9.16
CA TYR A 559 -2.23 5.44 -10.46
C TYR A 559 -3.39 5.91 -11.32
N LEU A 560 -3.13 6.92 -12.15
CA LEU A 560 -4.15 7.51 -13.02
C LEU A 560 -4.24 6.81 -14.38
N VAL A 561 -5.47 6.53 -14.80
CA VAL A 561 -5.81 5.96 -16.10
C VAL A 561 -6.75 6.90 -16.85
N LEU A 562 -6.42 7.16 -18.12
CA LEU A 562 -7.30 7.82 -19.07
C LEU A 562 -8.16 6.74 -19.73
N GLY A 563 -9.47 6.78 -19.54
CA GLY A 563 -10.35 5.75 -20.11
C GLY A 563 -11.80 6.20 -20.19
N SER A 564 -12.48 5.80 -21.27
CA SER A 564 -13.90 6.08 -21.50
C SER A 564 -14.24 7.58 -21.43
N GLY A 565 -13.33 8.43 -21.92
CA GLY A 565 -13.47 9.90 -21.92
C GLY A 565 -13.36 10.55 -20.53
N ARG A 566 -12.92 9.81 -19.50
CA ARG A 566 -12.77 10.28 -18.11
C ARG A 566 -11.40 9.89 -17.54
N LEU A 567 -11.14 10.38 -16.32
CA LEU A 567 -9.96 10.04 -15.52
C LEU A 567 -10.37 9.15 -14.35
N TYR A 568 -9.68 8.02 -14.20
CA TYR A 568 -9.89 7.07 -13.12
C TYR A 568 -8.60 6.82 -12.36
N TRP A 569 -8.66 6.86 -11.04
CA TRP A 569 -7.59 6.34 -10.19
C TRP A 569 -7.80 4.86 -9.98
N VAL A 570 -6.76 4.07 -10.16
CA VAL A 570 -6.73 2.64 -9.84
C VAL A 570 -5.85 2.42 -8.63
N GLN A 571 -6.40 1.75 -7.62
CA GLN A 571 -5.72 1.42 -6.37
C GLN A 571 -5.76 -0.09 -6.15
N ASP A 572 -4.59 -0.69 -5.98
CA ASP A 572 -4.45 -2.08 -5.53
C ASP A 572 -4.77 -2.21 -4.04
N ALA A 573 -5.49 -3.27 -3.68
CA ALA A 573 -5.87 -3.56 -2.30
C ALA A 573 -5.65 -5.03 -1.95
N TYR A 574 -4.96 -5.22 -0.83
CA TYR A 574 -4.50 -6.49 -0.32
C TYR A 574 -5.40 -7.04 0.78
N THR A 575 -5.60 -8.36 0.75
CA THR A 575 -6.04 -9.10 1.93
C THR A 575 -4.82 -9.65 2.66
N THR A 576 -4.79 -9.48 3.98
CA THR A 576 -3.66 -9.92 4.81
C THR A 576 -4.12 -10.74 6.01
N SER A 577 -3.20 -11.55 6.54
CA SER A 577 -3.38 -12.24 7.81
C SER A 577 -2.05 -12.39 8.54
N ARG A 578 -2.12 -12.40 9.87
CA ARG A 578 -0.99 -12.66 10.76
C ARG A 578 -0.94 -14.11 11.24
N ASN A 579 -1.98 -14.87 10.94
CA ASN A 579 -2.27 -16.17 11.57
C ASN A 579 -2.21 -17.32 10.54
N PHE A 580 -1.32 -17.22 9.55
CA PHE A 580 -1.02 -18.33 8.64
C PHE A 580 0.05 -19.25 9.26
N PRO A 581 -0.23 -20.51 9.59
CA PRO A 581 0.71 -21.38 10.30
C PRO A 581 1.97 -21.67 9.46
N TYR A 582 3.14 -21.77 10.11
CA TYR A 582 4.46 -22.02 9.46
C TYR A 582 4.97 -20.97 8.47
N SER A 583 4.14 -20.02 8.02
CA SER A 583 4.60 -19.00 7.06
C SER A 583 5.50 -17.96 7.72
N GLN A 584 6.65 -17.72 7.12
CA GLN A 584 7.60 -16.71 7.58
C GLN A 584 6.97 -15.31 7.57
N PRO A 585 6.96 -14.59 8.70
CA PRO A 585 6.38 -13.26 8.77
C PRO A 585 7.20 -12.23 7.98
N PHE A 586 6.49 -11.32 7.33
CA PHE A 586 7.00 -10.07 6.78
C PHE A 586 6.38 -8.91 7.55
N ARG A 587 7.21 -8.17 8.29
CA ARG A 587 6.78 -7.11 9.21
C ARG A 587 5.69 -7.58 10.18
N ASN A 588 4.42 -7.32 9.87
CA ASN A 588 3.27 -7.53 10.73
C ASN A 588 2.32 -8.64 10.26
N PHE A 589 2.50 -9.20 9.07
CA PHE A 589 1.66 -10.26 8.51
C PHE A 589 2.51 -11.44 8.01
N ASN A 590 1.86 -12.55 7.69
CA ASN A 590 2.51 -13.71 7.09
C ASN A 590 1.68 -14.37 5.99
N TYR A 591 0.73 -13.62 5.43
CA TYR A 591 -0.10 -13.96 4.28
C TYR A 591 -0.52 -12.67 3.59
N ILE A 592 -0.49 -12.66 2.26
CA ILE A 592 -0.92 -11.52 1.44
C ILE A 592 -1.45 -12.00 0.07
N ARG A 593 -2.52 -11.37 -0.44
CA ARG A 593 -3.02 -11.51 -1.82
C ARG A 593 -3.44 -10.16 -2.37
N ASN A 594 -3.19 -9.91 -3.67
CA ASN A 594 -3.78 -8.79 -4.39
C ASN A 594 -5.18 -9.16 -4.87
N SER A 595 -6.15 -9.06 -3.97
CA SER A 595 -7.47 -9.65 -4.23
C SER A 595 -8.44 -8.68 -4.89
N VAL A 596 -8.21 -7.37 -4.77
CA VAL A 596 -9.17 -6.35 -5.21
C VAL A 596 -8.46 -5.19 -5.91
N LYS A 597 -8.98 -4.80 -7.08
CA LYS A 597 -8.67 -3.54 -7.75
C LYS A 597 -9.78 -2.54 -7.50
N ILE A 598 -9.43 -1.35 -7.05
CA ILE A 598 -10.39 -0.31 -6.68
C ILE A 598 -10.29 0.84 -7.67
N MET A 599 -11.40 1.22 -8.28
CA MET A 599 -11.47 2.33 -9.20
C MET A 599 -12.15 3.52 -8.53
N VAL A 600 -11.56 4.71 -8.66
CA VAL A 600 -12.13 5.97 -8.19
C VAL A 600 -12.24 6.96 -9.35
N ASP A 601 -13.47 7.36 -9.69
CA ASP A 601 -13.70 8.41 -10.70
C ASP A 601 -13.17 9.75 -10.17
N ALA A 602 -12.24 10.38 -10.90
CA ALA A 602 -11.59 11.61 -10.46
C ALA A 602 -12.55 12.83 -10.40
N PHE A 603 -13.70 12.77 -11.07
CA PHE A 603 -14.69 13.86 -11.11
C PHE A 603 -15.84 13.66 -10.11
N GLU A 604 -16.37 12.44 -9.99
CA GLU A 604 -17.51 12.11 -9.11
C GLU A 604 -17.09 11.57 -7.74
N GLY A 605 -15.91 10.95 -7.64
CA GLY A 605 -15.43 10.29 -6.42
C GLY A 605 -16.20 9.02 -6.07
N THR A 606 -16.89 8.44 -7.05
CA THR A 606 -17.51 7.12 -6.97
C THR A 606 -16.41 6.07 -6.88
N VAL A 607 -16.58 5.11 -5.98
CA VAL A 607 -15.58 4.06 -5.72
C VAL A 607 -16.21 2.73 -6.09
N ASP A 608 -15.51 1.94 -6.90
CA ASP A 608 -15.92 0.60 -7.30
C ASP A 608 -14.85 -0.44 -6.95
N TYR A 609 -15.24 -1.55 -6.32
CA TYR A 609 -14.34 -2.61 -5.88
C TYR A 609 -14.51 -3.82 -6.80
N TYR A 610 -13.48 -4.18 -7.56
CA TYR A 610 -13.49 -5.32 -8.46
C TYR A 610 -12.61 -6.46 -7.94
N ILE A 611 -13.14 -7.67 -7.91
CA ILE A 611 -12.40 -8.86 -7.50
C ILE A 611 -11.42 -9.25 -8.62
N VAL A 612 -10.15 -9.48 -8.27
CA VAL A 612 -9.12 -9.97 -9.20
C VAL A 612 -8.62 -11.37 -8.84
N ASP A 613 -8.51 -11.67 -7.55
CA ASP A 613 -8.26 -13.03 -7.05
C ASP A 613 -9.54 -13.57 -6.39
N ASP A 614 -10.29 -14.38 -7.12
CA ASP A 614 -11.51 -15.01 -6.62
C ASP A 614 -11.24 -16.27 -5.79
N GLN A 615 -10.00 -16.76 -5.74
CA GLN A 615 -9.62 -17.94 -4.97
C GLN A 615 -9.16 -17.59 -3.55
N ASP A 616 -8.89 -16.31 -3.27
CA ASP A 616 -8.47 -15.85 -1.94
C ASP A 616 -9.56 -16.09 -0.85
N PRO A 617 -9.32 -16.99 0.13
CA PRO A 617 -10.30 -17.29 1.17
C PRO A 617 -10.56 -16.10 2.12
N VAL A 618 -9.60 -15.19 2.28
CA VAL A 618 -9.79 -13.99 3.12
C VAL A 618 -10.80 -13.04 2.48
N LEU A 619 -10.69 -12.83 1.16
CA LEU A 619 -11.68 -12.07 0.40
C LEU A 619 -13.06 -12.74 0.45
N GLN A 620 -13.15 -14.07 0.35
CA GLN A 620 -14.44 -14.77 0.44
C GLN A 620 -15.16 -14.54 1.78
N VAL A 621 -14.41 -14.51 2.90
CA VAL A 621 -14.97 -14.15 4.20
C VAL A 621 -15.52 -12.71 4.18
N TYR A 622 -14.79 -11.76 3.60
CA TYR A 622 -15.28 -10.39 3.48
C TYR A 622 -16.48 -10.24 2.55
N ARG A 623 -16.55 -11.02 1.48
CA ARG A 623 -17.71 -11.08 0.59
C ARG A 623 -18.95 -11.62 1.32
N SER A 624 -18.77 -12.62 2.19
CA SER A 624 -19.82 -13.15 3.06
C SER A 624 -20.29 -12.11 4.09
N ILE A 625 -19.39 -11.28 4.63
CA ILE A 625 -19.73 -10.20 5.56
C ILE A 625 -20.42 -9.02 4.83
N PHE A 626 -19.95 -8.67 3.62
CA PHE A 626 -20.37 -7.50 2.85
C PHE A 626 -20.84 -7.88 1.43
N PRO A 627 -22.02 -8.49 1.27
CA PRO A 627 -22.43 -9.14 0.01
C PRO A 627 -22.61 -8.20 -1.19
N ASN A 628 -22.77 -6.89 -0.97
CA ASN A 628 -22.99 -5.89 -2.03
C ASN A 628 -21.77 -4.96 -2.23
N LEU A 629 -20.62 -5.26 -1.60
CA LEU A 629 -19.43 -4.39 -1.67
C LEU A 629 -18.62 -4.65 -2.94
N PHE A 630 -18.41 -5.92 -3.29
CA PHE A 630 -17.51 -6.32 -4.36
C PHE A 630 -18.27 -6.65 -5.65
N LYS A 631 -17.76 -6.16 -6.77
CA LYS A 631 -18.18 -6.49 -8.13
C LYS A 631 -17.31 -7.62 -8.70
N ALA A 632 -17.86 -8.35 -9.67
CA ALA A 632 -17.14 -9.44 -10.29
C ALA A 632 -16.08 -8.91 -11.27
N ARG A 633 -15.10 -9.74 -11.64
CA ARG A 633 -14.05 -9.35 -12.59
C ARG A 633 -14.63 -9.03 -13.97
N GLU A 634 -15.68 -9.74 -14.35
CA GLU A 634 -16.37 -9.57 -15.63
C GLU A 634 -17.12 -8.23 -15.75
N ASP A 635 -17.34 -7.55 -14.63
CA ASP A 635 -17.97 -6.21 -14.60
C ASP A 635 -16.96 -5.08 -14.84
N ILE A 636 -15.65 -5.40 -14.93
CA ILE A 636 -14.60 -4.41 -15.20
C ILE A 636 -14.74 -3.92 -16.66
N PRO A 637 -14.74 -2.61 -16.91
CA PRO A 637 -14.68 -2.09 -18.27
C PRO A 637 -13.40 -2.57 -18.97
N PRO A 638 -13.47 -3.23 -20.15
CA PRO A 638 -12.30 -3.79 -20.82
C PRO A 638 -11.21 -2.75 -21.14
N GLU A 639 -11.63 -1.51 -21.40
CA GLU A 639 -10.71 -0.40 -21.62
C GLU A 639 -9.83 -0.16 -20.38
N LEU A 640 -10.41 -0.17 -19.18
CA LEU A 640 -9.70 0.04 -17.91
C LEU A 640 -8.92 -1.20 -17.45
N GLU A 641 -9.41 -2.42 -17.72
CA GLU A 641 -8.70 -3.66 -17.38
C GLU A 641 -7.34 -3.75 -18.09
N ARG A 642 -7.24 -3.24 -19.33
CA ARG A 642 -5.97 -3.18 -20.08
C ARG A 642 -4.90 -2.32 -19.40
N HIS A 643 -5.28 -1.40 -18.51
CA HIS A 643 -4.34 -0.57 -17.74
C HIS A 643 -4.00 -1.16 -16.38
N PHE A 644 -4.41 -2.40 -16.09
CA PHE A 644 -3.98 -3.03 -14.85
C PHE A 644 -2.46 -3.27 -14.85
N ARG A 645 -1.83 -2.91 -13.74
CA ARG A 645 -0.42 -3.17 -13.44
C ARG A 645 -0.30 -4.19 -12.31
N TYR A 646 0.73 -5.03 -12.33
CA TYR A 646 1.06 -5.85 -11.18
C TYR A 646 1.69 -4.97 -10.10
N PRO A 647 1.17 -4.93 -8.86
CA PRO A 647 1.57 -3.90 -7.92
C PRO A 647 2.99 -4.12 -7.38
N GLN A 648 3.73 -3.03 -7.26
CA GLN A 648 5.14 -3.04 -6.87
C GLN A 648 5.34 -3.57 -5.46
N ASP A 649 4.51 -3.19 -4.47
CA ASP A 649 4.71 -3.61 -3.09
C ASP A 649 4.59 -5.13 -2.92
N LEU A 650 3.57 -5.73 -3.54
CA LEU A 650 3.42 -7.19 -3.52
C LEU A 650 4.62 -7.87 -4.18
N PHE A 651 5.05 -7.37 -5.34
CA PHE A 651 6.18 -7.94 -6.05
C PHE A 651 7.48 -7.86 -5.25
N GLU A 652 7.76 -6.73 -4.59
CA GLU A 652 8.91 -6.58 -3.70
C GLU A 652 8.87 -7.56 -2.52
N ILE A 653 7.71 -7.72 -1.89
CA ILE A 653 7.52 -8.69 -0.80
C ILE A 653 7.78 -10.10 -1.30
N GLN A 654 7.23 -10.45 -2.47
CA GLN A 654 7.40 -11.76 -3.08
C GLN A 654 8.86 -12.02 -3.43
N LEU A 655 9.57 -11.06 -4.03
CA LEU A 655 11.01 -11.14 -4.29
C LEU A 655 11.80 -11.37 -3.00
N GLU A 656 11.56 -10.59 -1.96
CA GLU A 656 12.29 -10.70 -0.69
C GLU A 656 12.07 -12.06 -0.01
N ARG A 657 10.88 -12.64 -0.15
CA ARG A 657 10.62 -14.01 0.31
C ARG A 657 11.26 -15.03 -0.63
N PHE A 658 11.10 -14.88 -1.95
CA PHE A 658 11.62 -15.81 -2.95
C PHE A 658 13.15 -15.93 -2.92
N ASN A 659 13.85 -14.86 -2.56
CA ASN A 659 15.31 -14.80 -2.36
C ASN A 659 15.88 -15.98 -1.56
N ARG A 660 15.12 -16.48 -0.59
CA ARG A 660 15.46 -17.70 0.17
C ARG A 660 14.55 -18.88 -0.16
N TYR A 661 13.26 -18.64 -0.39
CA TYR A 661 12.25 -19.69 -0.51
C TYR A 661 12.13 -20.32 -1.90
N HIS A 662 12.98 -19.92 -2.86
CA HIS A 662 13.20 -20.71 -4.09
C HIS A 662 13.95 -22.02 -3.80
N MET A 663 14.76 -22.07 -2.73
CA MET A 663 15.42 -23.30 -2.28
C MET A 663 14.40 -24.25 -1.64
N THR A 664 13.95 -25.24 -2.40
CA THR A 664 12.96 -26.23 -1.92
C THR A 664 13.58 -27.43 -1.21
N ASN A 665 14.88 -27.68 -1.39
CA ASN A 665 15.60 -28.74 -0.71
C ASN A 665 15.99 -28.30 0.73
N PRO A 666 15.58 -29.03 1.79
CA PRO A 666 15.83 -28.63 3.18
C PRO A 666 17.30 -28.48 3.55
N GLN A 667 18.19 -29.30 2.98
CA GLN A 667 19.63 -29.23 3.26
C GLN A 667 20.26 -27.97 2.67
N VAL A 668 19.94 -27.68 1.40
CA VAL A 668 20.39 -26.45 0.70
C VAL A 668 19.85 -25.21 1.43
N PHE A 669 18.57 -25.25 1.83
CA PHE A 669 17.90 -24.18 2.56
C PHE A 669 18.49 -23.95 3.96
N TYR A 670 18.77 -25.03 4.71
CA TYR A 670 19.37 -24.96 6.05
C TYR A 670 20.76 -24.30 6.02
N ASN A 671 21.58 -24.68 5.03
CA ASN A 671 22.91 -24.14 4.85
C ASN A 671 22.94 -22.76 4.19
N ASN A 672 21.80 -22.25 3.69
CA ASN A 672 21.70 -21.02 2.91
C ASN A 672 22.67 -21.00 1.70
N GLU A 673 22.74 -22.11 0.97
CA GLU A 673 23.76 -22.31 -0.09
C GLU A 673 23.55 -21.44 -1.34
N ASP A 674 22.31 -21.05 -1.64
CA ASP A 674 21.94 -20.28 -2.83
C ASP A 674 21.06 -19.09 -2.43
N LEU A 675 21.58 -18.15 -1.62
CA LEU A 675 20.84 -16.94 -1.24
C LEU A 675 20.89 -15.89 -2.35
N TRP A 676 19.73 -15.40 -2.75
CA TRP A 676 19.61 -14.35 -3.76
C TRP A 676 19.24 -13.02 -3.11
N THR A 677 19.52 -11.94 -3.82
CA THR A 677 19.17 -10.57 -3.45
C THR A 677 18.89 -9.73 -4.68
N ARG A 678 18.22 -8.60 -4.49
CA ARG A 678 18.10 -7.60 -5.53
C ARG A 678 19.45 -6.88 -5.68
N PRO A 679 19.93 -6.62 -6.90
CA PRO A 679 21.19 -5.95 -7.10
C PRO A 679 21.15 -4.51 -6.61
N PHE A 680 22.34 -3.93 -6.45
CA PHE A 680 22.50 -2.51 -6.22
C PHE A 680 22.63 -1.75 -7.54
N GLU A 681 22.10 -0.53 -7.59
CA GLU A 681 22.31 0.46 -8.66
C GLU A 681 22.96 1.73 -8.11
N LYS A 682 23.58 2.56 -8.97
CA LYS A 682 24.17 3.83 -8.56
C LYS A 682 23.36 5.01 -9.10
N TYR A 683 22.38 5.45 -8.32
CA TYR A 683 21.51 6.57 -8.65
C TYR A 683 22.00 7.89 -8.04
N GLY A 684 22.18 8.93 -8.85
CA GLY A 684 22.55 10.28 -8.37
C GLY A 684 23.85 10.33 -7.52
N GLY A 685 24.74 9.34 -7.72
CA GLY A 685 25.99 9.17 -6.98
C GLY A 685 25.90 8.34 -5.69
N GLN A 686 24.72 7.80 -5.35
CA GLN A 686 24.50 6.95 -4.19
C GLN A 686 24.21 5.50 -4.62
N GLN A 687 24.68 4.53 -3.84
CA GLN A 687 24.37 3.13 -4.04
C GLN A 687 23.04 2.79 -3.36
N LEU A 688 22.05 2.34 -4.13
CA LEU A 688 20.71 1.98 -3.66
C LEU A 688 20.37 0.56 -4.10
N ILE A 689 19.44 -0.08 -3.40
CA ILE A 689 18.86 -1.35 -3.88
C ILE A 689 17.99 -1.01 -5.09
N MET A 690 18.16 -1.76 -6.17
CA MET A 690 17.39 -1.56 -7.38
C MET A 690 15.90 -1.84 -7.14
N GLU A 691 15.06 -0.87 -7.47
CA GLU A 691 13.60 -1.03 -7.46
C GLU A 691 13.15 -1.80 -8.70
N PRO A 692 12.12 -2.67 -8.60
CA PRO A 692 11.49 -3.26 -9.77
C PRO A 692 10.94 -2.18 -10.70
N TYR A 693 11.00 -2.42 -12.01
CA TYR A 693 10.57 -1.44 -13.01
C TYR A 693 9.71 -2.09 -14.10
N TYR A 694 8.73 -1.33 -14.57
CA TYR A 694 7.85 -1.77 -15.64
C TYR A 694 8.54 -1.66 -17.00
N VAL A 695 8.41 -2.72 -17.79
CA VAL A 695 8.89 -2.81 -19.16
C VAL A 695 7.80 -3.34 -20.08
N LEU A 696 7.87 -2.94 -21.35
CA LEU A 696 7.12 -3.53 -22.44
C LEU A 696 8.11 -4.33 -23.30
N ALA A 697 8.10 -5.65 -23.17
CA ALA A 697 9.03 -6.50 -23.92
C ALA A 697 8.42 -7.88 -24.23
N ARG A 698 9.04 -8.60 -25.16
CA ARG A 698 8.65 -9.97 -25.49
C ARG A 698 9.38 -10.93 -24.57
N LEU A 699 8.63 -11.75 -23.85
CA LEU A 699 9.23 -12.81 -23.05
C LEU A 699 9.82 -13.91 -23.95
N PRO A 700 10.94 -14.54 -23.54
CA PRO A 700 11.42 -15.75 -24.17
C PRO A 700 10.33 -16.83 -24.14
N ALA A 701 10.15 -17.57 -25.25
CA ALA A 701 9.09 -18.56 -25.36
C ALA A 701 9.20 -19.66 -24.29
N GLU A 702 8.08 -20.03 -23.68
CA GLU A 702 8.03 -21.17 -22.78
C GLU A 702 8.35 -22.47 -23.54
N PRO A 703 8.86 -23.53 -22.90
CA PRO A 703 9.30 -24.75 -23.59
C PRO A 703 8.23 -25.38 -24.50
N ASP A 704 6.96 -25.29 -24.12
CA ASP A 704 5.83 -25.82 -24.89
C ASP A 704 5.51 -24.94 -26.13
N ASP A 705 5.63 -23.62 -26.01
CA ASP A 705 5.41 -22.66 -27.11
C ASP A 705 6.62 -22.56 -28.06
N ALA A 706 7.82 -22.76 -27.52
CA ALA A 706 9.08 -22.80 -28.27
C ALA A 706 9.11 -23.96 -29.28
N ALA A 707 8.39 -25.06 -29.00
CA ALA A 707 8.25 -26.21 -29.89
C ALA A 707 7.39 -25.91 -31.14
N GLU A 708 6.50 -24.91 -31.07
CA GLU A 708 5.63 -24.48 -32.17
C GLU A 708 6.20 -23.30 -32.99
N GLY A 709 7.38 -22.80 -32.63
CA GLY A 709 8.01 -21.65 -33.30
C GLY A 709 7.25 -20.33 -33.07
N ALA A 710 6.44 -20.25 -32.00
CA ALA A 710 5.75 -19.05 -31.60
C ALA A 710 6.77 -18.00 -31.11
N ARG A 711 6.66 -16.76 -31.61
CA ARG A 711 7.33 -15.61 -30.99
C ARG A 711 6.56 -15.20 -29.74
N GLY A 712 7.26 -14.82 -28.68
CA GLY A 712 6.63 -14.25 -27.49
C GLY A 712 5.77 -13.04 -27.85
N VAL A 713 4.65 -12.87 -27.15
CA VAL A 713 3.77 -11.70 -27.28
C VAL A 713 4.45 -10.52 -26.59
N LEU A 714 4.22 -9.30 -27.10
CA LEU A 714 4.68 -8.09 -26.42
C LEU A 714 3.83 -7.94 -25.15
N GLU A 715 4.47 -8.06 -23.99
CA GLU A 715 3.79 -8.06 -22.70
C GLU A 715 4.27 -6.89 -21.83
N PHE A 716 3.33 -6.29 -21.10
CA PHE A 716 3.66 -5.33 -20.05
C PHE A 716 3.86 -6.06 -18.73
N MET A 717 5.03 -5.85 -18.14
CA MET A 717 5.45 -6.62 -16.97
C MET A 717 6.30 -5.78 -16.02
N LEU A 718 6.21 -6.12 -14.74
CA LEU A 718 7.12 -5.63 -13.71
C LEU A 718 8.28 -6.63 -13.58
N ILE A 719 9.51 -6.16 -13.76
CA ILE A 719 10.69 -7.05 -13.73
C ILE A 719 11.71 -6.63 -12.67
N SER A 720 12.50 -7.60 -12.21
CA SER A 720 13.66 -7.35 -11.34
C SER A 720 14.77 -8.37 -11.59
N PRO A 721 16.01 -7.93 -11.87
CA PRO A 721 17.17 -8.81 -11.88
C PRO A 721 17.53 -9.31 -10.47
N LEU A 722 18.20 -10.44 -10.39
CA LEU A 722 18.60 -11.08 -9.13
C LEU A 722 20.08 -11.51 -9.18
N THR A 723 20.77 -11.26 -8.08
CA THR A 723 22.18 -11.62 -7.87
C THR A 723 22.34 -12.47 -6.60
N PRO A 724 23.43 -13.23 -6.44
CA PRO A 724 23.72 -13.86 -5.16
C PRO A 724 24.04 -12.82 -4.08
N GLU A 725 23.73 -13.08 -2.81
CA GLU A 725 23.95 -12.14 -1.67
C GLU A 725 25.40 -11.58 -1.59
N ASN A 726 26.40 -12.32 -2.06
CA ASN A 726 27.82 -11.94 -1.96
C ASN A 726 28.51 -11.77 -3.32
N ARG A 727 27.75 -11.62 -4.42
CA ARG A 727 28.30 -11.43 -5.76
C ARG A 727 27.42 -10.50 -6.59
N ASP A 728 28.05 -9.74 -7.48
CA ASP A 728 27.35 -8.76 -8.31
C ASP A 728 26.94 -9.28 -9.69
N ASN A 729 27.30 -10.53 -10.03
CA ASN A 729 26.90 -11.13 -11.29
C ASN A 729 25.44 -11.58 -11.24
N MET A 730 24.70 -11.35 -12.32
CA MET A 730 23.34 -11.84 -12.44
C MET A 730 23.31 -13.36 -12.47
N ILE A 731 22.29 -13.92 -11.83
CA ILE A 731 22.02 -15.37 -11.82
C ILE A 731 20.58 -15.70 -12.20
N SER A 732 19.68 -14.72 -12.11
CA SER A 732 18.28 -14.87 -12.43
C SER A 732 17.64 -13.50 -12.62
N TRP A 733 16.43 -13.46 -13.13
CA TRP A 733 15.54 -12.32 -13.07
C TRP A 733 14.10 -12.83 -12.98
N MET A 734 13.23 -12.03 -12.40
CA MET A 734 11.83 -12.37 -12.19
C MET A 734 10.95 -11.35 -12.91
N ALA A 735 9.85 -11.83 -13.48
CA ALA A 735 8.82 -11.03 -14.14
C ALA A 735 7.44 -11.32 -13.54
N ALA A 736 6.64 -10.27 -13.37
CA ALA A 736 5.23 -10.35 -13.07
C ALA A 736 4.42 -9.75 -14.23
N LYS A 737 3.61 -10.57 -14.88
CA LYS A 737 2.80 -10.16 -16.03
C LYS A 737 1.61 -9.30 -15.59
N SER A 738 1.33 -8.24 -16.35
CA SER A 738 0.26 -7.27 -16.06
C SER A 738 -0.88 -7.28 -17.08
N ASP A 739 -0.75 -7.98 -18.20
CA ASP A 739 -1.81 -8.02 -19.22
C ASP A 739 -2.98 -8.93 -18.79
N PRO A 740 -4.24 -8.60 -19.16
CA PRO A 740 -5.42 -9.24 -18.57
C PRO A 740 -5.46 -10.78 -18.62
N GLU A 741 -5.03 -11.38 -19.73
CA GLU A 741 -5.06 -12.83 -19.95
C GLU A 741 -4.11 -13.59 -19.02
N GLU A 742 -2.97 -12.99 -18.71
CA GLU A 742 -1.89 -13.60 -17.92
C GLU A 742 -1.62 -12.85 -16.60
N TYR A 743 -2.58 -12.01 -16.19
CA TYR A 743 -2.43 -11.08 -15.07
C TYR A 743 -2.02 -11.83 -13.80
N GLY A 744 -0.90 -11.40 -13.21
CA GLY A 744 -0.41 -11.92 -11.93
C GLY A 744 0.41 -13.20 -12.01
N ARG A 745 0.65 -13.73 -13.21
CA ARG A 745 1.59 -14.85 -13.39
C ARG A 745 3.03 -14.39 -13.14
N LEU A 746 3.70 -15.12 -12.25
CA LEU A 746 5.10 -14.89 -11.90
C LEU A 746 6.00 -15.89 -12.62
N VAL A 747 7.02 -15.38 -13.31
CA VAL A 747 8.00 -16.20 -14.04
C VAL A 747 9.41 -15.82 -13.60
N VAL A 748 10.22 -16.83 -13.32
CA VAL A 748 11.63 -16.69 -12.92
C VAL A 748 12.50 -17.35 -13.97
N TYR A 749 13.36 -16.54 -14.57
CA TYR A 749 14.32 -17.01 -15.57
C TYR A 749 15.67 -17.24 -14.90
N LYS A 750 16.15 -18.48 -14.93
CA LYS A 750 17.43 -18.89 -14.34
C LYS A 750 18.54 -18.82 -15.38
N LEU A 751 19.64 -18.20 -15.00
CA LEU A 751 20.80 -18.04 -15.85
C LEU A 751 21.78 -19.20 -15.66
N PRO A 752 22.56 -19.57 -16.71
CA PRO A 752 23.49 -20.69 -16.63
C PRO A 752 24.59 -20.45 -15.59
N LYS A 753 24.81 -21.42 -14.71
CA LYS A 753 25.90 -21.38 -13.71
C LYS A 753 27.31 -21.49 -14.33
N GLN A 754 27.40 -21.73 -15.64
CA GLN A 754 28.64 -22.00 -16.38
C GLN A 754 29.23 -20.75 -17.03
N ARG A 755 28.43 -19.68 -17.16
CA ARG A 755 28.81 -18.41 -17.79
C ARG A 755 28.62 -17.26 -16.81
N LEU A 756 29.50 -16.27 -16.88
CA LEU A 756 29.32 -15.00 -16.17
C LEU A 756 28.39 -14.13 -16.99
N ILE A 757 27.28 -13.69 -16.39
CA ILE A 757 26.41 -12.65 -16.93
C ILE A 757 26.53 -11.46 -15.98
N TYR A 758 26.90 -10.30 -16.53
CA TYR A 758 27.11 -9.10 -15.73
C TYR A 758 25.82 -8.68 -15.05
N GLY A 759 25.88 -8.30 -13.78
CA GLY A 759 24.74 -7.65 -13.12
C GLY A 759 24.83 -6.12 -13.14
N PRO A 760 23.75 -5.42 -12.72
CA PRO A 760 23.67 -3.96 -12.77
C PRO A 760 24.88 -3.25 -12.15
N ALA A 761 25.28 -3.62 -10.93
CA ALA A 761 26.44 -3.04 -10.25
C ALA A 761 27.77 -3.25 -11.01
N GLN A 762 27.91 -4.34 -11.78
CA GLN A 762 29.10 -4.57 -12.60
C GLN A 762 29.11 -3.71 -13.85
N ILE A 763 27.95 -3.55 -14.51
CA ILE A 763 27.80 -2.65 -15.66
C ILE A 763 28.09 -1.21 -15.24
N GLU A 764 27.53 -0.77 -14.12
CA GLU A 764 27.82 0.51 -13.48
C GLU A 764 29.33 0.75 -13.27
N ALA A 765 30.01 -0.25 -12.71
CA ALA A 765 31.46 -0.18 -12.50
C ALA A 765 32.26 -0.13 -13.81
N ARG A 766 31.77 -0.76 -14.88
CA ARG A 766 32.41 -0.71 -16.21
C ARG A 766 32.21 0.65 -16.87
N ILE A 767 31.01 1.22 -16.77
CA ILE A 767 30.71 2.58 -17.22
C ILE A 767 31.64 3.59 -16.52
N ASP A 768 31.82 3.46 -15.20
CA ASP A 768 32.73 4.31 -14.42
C ASP A 768 34.23 4.13 -14.84
N GLN A 769 34.59 2.95 -15.34
CA GLN A 769 35.96 2.60 -15.77
C GLN A 769 36.26 2.96 -17.23
N ASP A 770 35.23 3.20 -18.03
CA ASP A 770 35.40 3.64 -19.41
C ASP A 770 36.06 5.03 -19.45
N PRO A 771 37.25 5.20 -20.05
CA PRO A 771 37.97 6.46 -20.01
C PRO A 771 37.24 7.63 -20.68
N GLU A 772 36.49 7.38 -21.77
CA GLU A 772 35.82 8.42 -22.53
C GLU A 772 34.57 8.88 -21.80
N ILE A 773 33.74 7.93 -21.33
CA ILE A 773 32.56 8.23 -20.53
C ILE A 773 32.95 8.93 -19.23
N SER A 774 33.90 8.37 -18.47
CA SER A 774 34.33 8.92 -17.18
C SER A 774 34.90 10.33 -17.32
N GLN A 775 35.70 10.60 -18.37
CA GLN A 775 36.21 11.94 -18.66
C GLN A 775 35.07 12.92 -18.93
N GLN A 776 34.09 12.54 -19.75
CA GLN A 776 32.98 13.41 -20.12
C GLN A 776 32.05 13.71 -18.94
N LEU A 777 31.68 12.68 -18.16
CA LEU A 777 30.87 12.88 -16.95
C LEU A 777 31.58 13.79 -15.94
N ALA A 778 32.90 13.62 -15.74
CA ALA A 778 33.67 14.49 -14.85
C ALA A 778 33.83 15.94 -15.37
N LEU A 779 33.69 16.17 -16.68
CA LEU A 779 33.68 17.51 -17.26
C LEU A 779 32.31 18.20 -17.09
N TRP A 780 31.23 17.44 -17.20
CA TRP A 780 29.87 17.95 -16.98
C TRP A 780 29.52 18.12 -15.51
N ASP A 781 30.08 17.31 -14.62
CA ASP A 781 29.89 17.41 -13.18
C ASP A 781 30.85 18.44 -12.57
N GLN A 782 30.77 19.69 -13.06
CA GLN A 782 31.59 20.82 -12.64
C GLN A 782 30.74 22.05 -12.36
N ARG A 783 31.29 23.00 -11.60
CA ARG A 783 30.68 24.28 -11.18
C ARG A 783 29.66 24.82 -12.21
N GLY A 784 28.39 24.87 -11.82
CA GLY A 784 27.28 25.35 -12.65
C GLY A 784 26.38 24.25 -13.21
N SER A 785 26.80 22.97 -13.18
CA SER A 785 25.96 21.83 -13.54
C SER A 785 26.23 20.60 -12.67
N ARG A 786 25.24 19.72 -12.58
CA ARG A 786 25.34 18.43 -11.90
C ARG A 786 24.92 17.32 -12.85
N VAL A 787 25.71 16.26 -12.91
CA VAL A 787 25.36 15.04 -13.64
C VAL A 787 24.49 14.15 -12.75
N ILE A 788 23.37 13.68 -13.30
CA ILE A 788 22.57 12.61 -12.70
C ILE A 788 22.53 11.46 -13.67
N ARG A 789 23.02 10.32 -13.22
CA ARG A 789 22.78 9.05 -13.88
C ARG A 789 21.44 8.49 -13.39
N GLY A 790 20.55 8.20 -14.34
CA GLY A 790 19.21 7.71 -14.07
C GLY A 790 19.18 6.25 -13.68
N ASN A 791 18.00 5.63 -13.77
CA ASN A 791 17.83 4.21 -13.52
C ASN A 791 18.45 3.37 -14.65
N LEU A 792 19.37 2.47 -14.29
CA LEU A 792 19.91 1.48 -15.22
C LEU A 792 18.86 0.38 -15.42
N MET A 793 18.42 0.15 -16.65
CA MET A 793 17.46 -0.92 -16.96
C MET A 793 18.15 -2.09 -17.64
N VAL A 794 17.82 -3.29 -17.18
CA VAL A 794 18.17 -4.56 -17.83
C VAL A 794 16.98 -5.01 -18.66
N ILE A 795 17.10 -4.95 -19.99
CA ILE A 795 16.02 -5.28 -20.92
C ILE A 795 16.33 -6.64 -21.57
N PRO A 796 15.50 -7.67 -21.36
CA PRO A 796 15.64 -8.93 -22.07
C PRO A 796 15.21 -8.75 -23.53
N ILE A 797 16.07 -9.14 -24.47
CA ILE A 797 15.76 -9.17 -25.91
C ILE A 797 16.24 -10.51 -26.45
N GLU A 798 15.32 -11.30 -27.02
CA GLU A 798 15.57 -12.66 -27.47
C GLU A 798 16.20 -13.53 -26.36
N ASN A 799 17.47 -13.94 -26.50
CA ASN A 799 18.25 -14.69 -25.51
C ASN A 799 19.41 -13.86 -24.94
N SER A 800 19.33 -12.54 -24.96
CA SER A 800 20.38 -11.63 -24.49
C SER A 800 19.83 -10.55 -23.54
N PHE A 801 20.73 -9.76 -22.94
CA PHE A 801 20.38 -8.58 -22.16
C PHE A 801 20.98 -7.32 -22.77
N LEU A 802 20.14 -6.31 -22.92
CA LEU A 802 20.54 -4.95 -23.24
C LEU A 802 20.49 -4.10 -21.97
N TYR A 803 21.57 -3.42 -21.65
CA TYR A 803 21.66 -2.53 -20.50
C TYR A 803 21.55 -1.09 -20.98
N VAL A 804 20.59 -0.33 -20.46
CA VAL A 804 20.33 1.05 -20.90
C VAL A 804 20.27 1.98 -19.69
N GLU A 805 21.10 3.03 -19.69
CA GLU A 805 21.21 4.01 -18.61
C GLU A 805 21.17 5.44 -19.16
N PRO A 806 20.15 6.23 -18.83
CA PRO A 806 20.06 7.64 -19.25
C PRO A 806 20.95 8.54 -18.38
N VAL A 807 21.56 9.55 -19.01
CA VAL A 807 22.39 10.56 -18.33
C VAL A 807 21.76 11.94 -18.47
N PHE A 808 21.40 12.52 -17.33
CA PHE A 808 20.79 13.84 -17.22
C PHE A 808 21.79 14.89 -16.75
N LEU A 809 21.62 16.12 -17.23
CA LEU A 809 22.26 17.31 -16.68
C LEU A 809 21.23 18.20 -16.01
N LEU A 810 21.60 18.69 -14.82
CA LEU A 810 20.89 19.75 -14.10
C LEU A 810 21.74 21.00 -14.07
N ALA A 811 21.14 22.15 -14.38
CA ALA A 811 21.79 23.45 -14.24
C ALA A 811 21.67 23.96 -12.80
N GLU A 812 22.71 24.62 -12.28
CA GLU A 812 22.67 25.22 -10.95
C GLU A 812 21.64 26.37 -10.90
N GLY A 813 20.57 26.20 -10.11
CA GLY A 813 19.51 27.20 -9.93
C GLY A 813 18.28 27.03 -10.84
N VAL A 814 18.26 26.03 -11.73
CA VAL A 814 17.08 25.64 -12.52
C VAL A 814 16.95 24.12 -12.47
N ASP A 815 15.89 23.63 -11.82
CA ASP A 815 15.68 22.20 -11.56
C ASP A 815 14.98 21.47 -12.74
N ILE A 816 15.33 21.80 -14.00
CA ILE A 816 14.82 21.07 -15.18
C ILE A 816 15.89 20.07 -15.62
N PRO A 817 15.71 18.75 -15.39
CA PRO A 817 16.62 17.73 -15.89
C PRO A 817 16.54 17.65 -17.41
N GLN A 818 17.70 17.72 -18.07
CA GLN A 818 17.83 17.50 -19.51
C GLN A 818 18.53 16.18 -19.77
N LEU A 819 17.90 15.30 -20.55
CA LEU A 819 18.51 14.08 -21.06
C LEU A 819 19.57 14.46 -22.10
N GLN A 820 20.82 14.10 -21.84
CA GLN A 820 21.95 14.51 -22.70
C GLN A 820 22.60 13.32 -23.39
N ARG A 821 22.65 12.16 -22.74
CA ARG A 821 23.19 10.93 -23.32
C ARG A 821 22.38 9.72 -22.88
N VAL A 822 22.43 8.69 -23.71
CA VAL A 822 21.98 7.35 -23.39
C VAL A 822 23.23 6.47 -23.42
N ILE A 823 23.47 5.74 -22.35
CA ILE A 823 24.53 4.73 -22.31
C ILE A 823 23.86 3.40 -22.61
N VAL A 824 24.42 2.67 -23.57
CA VAL A 824 24.01 1.30 -23.86
C VAL A 824 25.22 0.40 -23.64
N ALA A 825 25.01 -0.74 -22.97
CA ALA A 825 26.01 -1.78 -22.83
C ALA A 825 25.46 -3.12 -23.30
N PHE A 826 26.28 -3.86 -24.04
CA PHE A 826 26.00 -5.21 -24.52
C PHE A 826 27.29 -6.01 -24.59
N GLY A 827 27.32 -7.19 -23.95
CA GLY A 827 28.52 -8.01 -23.88
C GLY A 827 29.72 -7.25 -23.29
N ASP A 828 30.72 -6.97 -24.12
CA ASP A 828 31.90 -6.18 -23.72
C ASP A 828 31.92 -4.74 -24.24
N ASP A 829 30.96 -4.38 -25.10
CA ASP A 829 30.89 -3.09 -25.77
C ASP A 829 29.98 -2.13 -24.98
N ILE A 830 30.41 -0.88 -24.88
CA ILE A 830 29.69 0.20 -24.21
C ILE A 830 29.73 1.41 -25.14
N ALA A 831 28.58 2.02 -25.40
CA ALA A 831 28.45 3.24 -26.17
C ALA A 831 27.69 4.30 -25.36
N MET A 832 28.02 5.58 -25.57
CA MET A 832 27.33 6.70 -24.95
C MET A 832 27.07 7.79 -25.99
N GLU A 833 25.88 7.79 -26.57
CA GLU A 833 25.50 8.73 -27.62
C GLU A 833 24.29 9.60 -27.21
N PRO A 834 23.97 10.68 -27.94
CA PRO A 834 22.83 11.53 -27.61
C PRO A 834 21.50 10.78 -27.54
N THR A 835 21.28 9.80 -28.40
CA THR A 835 20.03 9.02 -28.46
C THR A 835 20.25 7.52 -28.25
N LEU A 836 19.18 6.81 -27.89
CA LEU A 836 19.18 5.35 -27.79
C LEU A 836 19.53 4.71 -29.14
N ASP A 837 18.98 5.22 -30.24
CA ASP A 837 19.23 4.71 -31.59
C ASP A 837 20.69 4.88 -32.03
N GLU A 838 21.30 6.02 -31.75
CA GLU A 838 22.73 6.25 -32.05
C GLU A 838 23.61 5.34 -31.19
N SER A 839 23.26 5.14 -29.92
CA SER A 839 24.01 4.23 -29.02
C SER A 839 23.92 2.78 -29.48
N LEU A 840 22.74 2.36 -29.97
CA LEU A 840 22.54 1.04 -30.57
C LEU A 840 23.30 0.92 -31.90
N ALA A 841 23.34 1.98 -32.71
CA ALA A 841 24.07 1.99 -33.97
C ALA A 841 25.59 1.90 -33.77
N GLU A 842 26.13 2.50 -32.71
CA GLU A 842 27.55 2.40 -32.36
C GLU A 842 27.93 0.97 -31.96
N ILE A 843 27.06 0.27 -31.22
CA ILE A 843 27.30 -1.12 -30.79
C ILE A 843 27.09 -2.13 -31.94
N PHE A 844 26.01 -1.99 -32.71
CA PHE A 844 25.59 -3.02 -33.68
C PHE A 844 25.77 -2.64 -35.17
N GLY A 845 26.18 -1.39 -35.47
CA GLY A 845 26.39 -0.83 -36.81
C GLY A 845 25.19 -0.02 -37.36
N GLU A 846 25.40 0.73 -38.46
CA GLU A 846 24.46 1.71 -39.10
C GLU A 846 23.10 1.15 -39.61
N GLY A 847 22.72 -0.09 -39.27
CA GLY A 847 21.38 -0.63 -39.48
C GLY A 847 20.44 -0.46 -38.29
N ALA A 848 20.93 0.03 -37.14
CA ALA A 848 20.12 0.09 -35.92
C ALA A 848 19.08 1.20 -36.00
N ALA A 849 19.46 2.38 -36.49
CA ALA A 849 18.59 3.54 -36.54
C ALA A 849 17.53 3.43 -37.66
N PRO A 850 16.30 3.94 -37.46
CA PRO A 850 15.38 4.12 -38.57
C PRO A 850 15.97 5.14 -39.56
N ALA A 851 15.61 5.03 -40.83
CA ALA A 851 15.83 6.14 -41.75
C ALA A 851 15.10 7.37 -41.18
N ALA A 852 15.85 8.43 -40.87
CA ALA A 852 15.32 9.67 -40.30
C ALA A 852 14.05 10.09 -41.04
N VAL A 853 12.90 10.01 -40.38
CA VAL A 853 11.68 10.66 -40.85
C VAL A 853 11.93 12.15 -40.67
N ALA A 854 12.12 12.85 -41.79
CA ALA A 854 12.12 14.30 -41.80
C ALA A 854 10.82 14.78 -41.12
N PRO A 855 10.86 15.79 -40.25
CA PRO A 855 9.67 16.27 -39.56
C PRO A 855 8.61 16.63 -40.61
N GLU A 856 7.45 15.98 -40.55
CA GLU A 856 6.25 16.47 -41.23
C GLU A 856 5.94 17.84 -40.65
N GLU A 857 6.13 18.88 -41.46
CA GLU A 857 5.51 20.17 -41.23
C GLU A 857 4.00 19.96 -41.16
N VAL A 858 3.45 20.06 -39.96
CA VAL A 858 2.01 20.19 -39.72
C VAL A 858 1.55 21.43 -40.48
N ALA A 859 0.88 21.20 -41.61
CA ALA A 859 0.15 22.22 -42.32
C ALA A 859 -1.05 22.67 -41.45
N PRO A 860 -1.25 23.98 -41.21
CA PRO A 860 -2.45 24.46 -40.56
C PRO A 860 -3.62 24.38 -41.55
N ASP A 861 -4.63 23.57 -41.20
CA ASP A 861 -5.96 23.64 -41.79
C ASP A 861 -6.55 25.03 -41.51
N SER A 862 -6.66 25.85 -42.55
CA SER A 862 -7.54 27.02 -42.57
C SER A 862 -8.23 27.11 -43.93
N GLU A 863 -9.51 26.77 -43.93
CA GLU A 863 -10.43 27.10 -45.01
C GLU A 863 -10.50 28.63 -45.17
N GLY A 864 -9.93 29.13 -46.26
CA GLY A 864 -9.92 30.54 -46.59
C GLY A 864 -9.28 30.80 -47.95
N ALA A 865 -9.81 30.17 -49.00
CA ALA A 865 -9.30 30.28 -50.36
C ALA A 865 -9.27 31.73 -50.88
N VAL A 866 -8.07 32.22 -51.22
CA VAL A 866 -7.86 33.19 -52.30
C VAL A 866 -6.74 32.65 -53.18
N GLU A 867 -7.06 32.43 -54.45
CA GLU A 867 -6.14 31.94 -55.49
C GLU A 867 -4.89 32.81 -55.61
N ALA A 868 -3.71 32.20 -55.41
CA ALA A 868 -2.46 32.67 -55.97
C ALA A 868 -1.69 31.46 -56.53
N ALA A 869 -1.49 31.45 -57.84
CA ALA A 869 -0.76 30.38 -58.54
C ALA A 869 0.72 30.36 -58.12
N PRO A 870 1.36 29.18 -58.02
CA PRO A 870 2.80 29.10 -57.74
C PRO A 870 3.59 29.60 -58.95
N VAL A 871 4.48 30.58 -58.72
CA VAL A 871 5.48 31.02 -59.69
C VAL A 871 6.55 29.92 -59.76
N VAL A 872 6.64 29.25 -60.91
CA VAL A 872 7.71 28.31 -61.21
C VAL A 872 8.95 29.13 -61.57
N VAL A 873 9.92 29.22 -60.65
CA VAL A 873 11.23 29.84 -60.92
C VAL A 873 11.97 28.96 -61.93
N SER A 874 12.35 29.53 -63.07
CA SER A 874 13.05 28.78 -64.12
C SER A 874 14.52 28.57 -63.72
N ALA A 875 15.15 27.51 -64.23
CA ALA A 875 16.58 27.26 -64.01
C ALA A 875 17.46 28.41 -64.53
N ASP A 876 16.99 29.15 -65.54
CA ASP A 876 17.68 30.29 -66.14
C ASP A 876 17.69 31.51 -65.20
N ASP A 877 16.63 31.71 -64.39
CA ASP A 877 16.55 32.79 -63.41
C ASP A 877 17.53 32.57 -62.25
N LEU A 878 17.68 31.31 -61.82
CA LEU A 878 18.66 30.90 -60.81
C LEU A 878 20.11 31.08 -61.29
N GLU A 879 20.40 30.80 -62.56
CA GLU A 879 21.72 31.07 -63.14
C GLU A 879 22.01 32.58 -63.25
N ARG A 880 21.01 33.38 -63.61
CA ARG A 880 21.12 34.85 -63.68
C ARG A 880 21.46 35.45 -62.31
N VAL A 881 20.77 35.02 -61.25
CA VAL A 881 21.03 35.46 -59.87
C VAL A 881 22.43 35.05 -59.40
N ARG A 882 22.87 33.81 -59.70
CA ARG A 882 24.23 33.35 -59.36
C ARG A 882 25.32 34.16 -60.08
N ALA A 883 25.11 34.51 -61.35
CA ALA A 883 26.05 35.31 -62.12
C ALA A 883 26.17 36.74 -61.56
N LEU A 884 25.04 37.37 -61.23
CA LEU A 884 25.00 38.70 -60.62
C LEU A 884 25.64 38.69 -59.22
N TRP A 885 25.42 37.65 -58.42
CA TRP A 885 26.07 37.49 -57.12
C TRP A 885 27.60 37.37 -57.23
N SER A 886 28.10 36.63 -58.23
CA SER A 886 29.53 36.53 -58.48
C SER A 886 30.15 37.87 -58.88
N GLN A 887 29.47 38.62 -59.76
CA GLN A 887 29.92 39.95 -60.19
C GLN A 887 29.90 40.97 -59.04
N LEU A 888 28.89 40.89 -58.16
CA LEU A 888 28.80 41.73 -56.97
C LEU A 888 30.01 41.51 -56.04
N ARG A 889 30.39 40.24 -55.86
CA ARG A 889 31.54 39.85 -55.02
C ARG A 889 32.86 40.33 -55.62
N GLU A 890 33.02 40.24 -56.94
CA GLU A 890 34.21 40.73 -57.64
C GLU A 890 34.32 42.27 -57.60
N ALA A 891 33.19 42.98 -57.76
CA ALA A 891 33.13 44.44 -57.60
C ALA A 891 33.46 44.89 -56.16
N PHE A 892 33.01 44.13 -55.16
CA PHE A 892 33.37 44.36 -53.75
C PHE A 892 34.86 44.15 -53.48
N GLU A 893 35.43 43.05 -53.97
CA GLU A 893 36.84 42.69 -53.76
C GLU A 893 37.80 43.64 -54.49
N SER A 894 37.39 44.19 -55.64
CA SER A 894 38.16 45.19 -56.40
C SER A 894 37.98 46.63 -55.91
N GLY A 895 37.02 46.88 -55.01
CA GLY A 895 36.74 48.21 -54.46
C GLY A 895 36.06 49.18 -55.44
N ASP A 896 35.48 48.66 -56.54
CA ASP A 896 34.73 49.46 -57.51
C ASP A 896 33.27 49.63 -57.04
N TRP A 897 33.05 50.67 -56.23
CA TRP A 897 31.75 50.97 -55.64
C TRP A 897 30.68 51.39 -56.66
N ALA A 898 31.08 51.87 -57.85
CA ALA A 898 30.12 52.23 -58.90
C ALA A 898 29.55 50.96 -59.53
N GLN A 899 30.43 50.02 -59.90
CA GLN A 899 30.02 48.72 -60.43
C GLN A 899 29.27 47.89 -59.38
N TYR A 900 29.67 47.96 -58.10
CA TYR A 900 28.95 47.28 -57.01
C TYR A 900 27.50 47.78 -56.90
N GLY A 901 27.28 49.10 -56.98
CA GLY A 901 25.94 49.68 -56.93
C GLY A 901 25.06 49.24 -58.11
N GLU A 902 25.60 49.24 -59.33
CA GLU A 902 24.88 48.81 -60.53
C GLU A 902 24.49 47.31 -60.48
N VAL A 903 25.44 46.44 -60.11
CA VAL A 903 25.18 44.99 -60.02
C VAL A 903 24.22 44.67 -58.86
N MET A 904 24.27 45.45 -57.76
CA MET A 904 23.32 45.29 -56.64
C MET A 904 21.90 45.65 -57.07
N GLU A 905 21.71 46.71 -57.85
CA GLU A 905 20.40 47.11 -58.36
C GLU A 905 19.84 46.11 -59.38
N GLU A 906 20.70 45.52 -60.21
CA GLU A 906 20.32 44.45 -61.14
C GLU A 906 19.98 43.14 -60.42
N LEU A 907 20.70 42.81 -59.35
CA LEU A 907 20.41 41.65 -58.51
C LEU A 907 19.06 41.82 -57.79
N ASP A 908 18.80 43.00 -57.23
CA ASP A 908 17.53 43.29 -56.54
C ASP A 908 16.35 43.21 -57.52
N ARG A 909 16.54 43.69 -58.76
CA ARG A 909 15.55 43.55 -59.82
C ARG A 909 15.31 42.09 -60.21
N ALA A 910 16.37 41.29 -60.33
CA ALA A 910 16.27 39.87 -60.70
C ALA A 910 15.67 38.98 -59.60
N ILE A 911 15.67 39.43 -58.34
CA ILE A 911 15.00 38.75 -57.22
C ILE A 911 13.52 39.19 -57.10
N THR A 912 13.21 40.40 -57.54
CA THR A 912 11.87 40.98 -57.48
C THR A 912 10.99 40.59 -58.68
N GLU A 913 11.60 40.40 -59.85
CA GLU A 913 11.02 39.78 -61.06
C GLU A 913 10.76 38.29 -60.84
#